data_AF-A0A5A7X023-F1
#
_entry.id   AF-A0A5A7X023-F1
#
_cell.length_a   1.000
_cell.length_b   1.000
_cell.length_c   1.000
_cell.angle_alpha   90.00
_cell.angle_beta   90.00
_cell.angle_gamma   90.00
#
_symmetry.space_group_name_H-M   'P 1'
#
loop_
_entity.id
_entity.type
_entity.pdbx_description
1 polymer ?
#
loop_
_entity_poly.entity_id
_entity_poly.type
_entity_poly.pdbx_seq_one_letter_code
_entity_poly.pdbx_strand_id
1 'polypeptide(L)'
;MAAATTSAATTAAGPAALTVTVPAGPTQQFDPAAYALIHAVLEAWINNPIGQLVNGLVNTVMGSYVIGDGAAGTSAANPNGTSGGWLFGDGGRGWNSGVAGIAGGNGGAAGVFGNGGAGGTGGAGANGGDGGAGGSFMGIGGAGGDGGDGTIGINSGDGGAGGAGGNALGSTFGIAGSGGNGGDGALLADGADGGKGGDGGAGGVGGIGGDGGNVTGQHGTGGAGGNGGDGSVIGPLPALGGAGGTTVPGFGTHGAVGSPGTQAGAPSNPGGGVPLITTNGKWLIDSQGRVTILRGLNVVDITPPTTPPSGFGFGDDDAAFLAANGFNVVRLGVNWSRLQPQPGVYDDAYLTSIKQTVQTLSDHGIVSLIDMHDNVGPDWATGGPLPPSPLPFPDSVFHDPAKNAALDKFWANADDPNGVGLQNNYAQMMQHLANYFNGNPAVLGIEIMNEPLPGNQYDATLAGSPYFEGQELTPFYNQVTLAIRSVNPDVPIFFEPAITAAFQIPVQLGTVNDSNTVLSFHDYVYVEQGGVLLPDAGIIATNALAYAQAHGIPAMMTEFGSSSNQAFLNAELQPADQNTIGWMEWSYSDTTYGGVDGTTEWVVKDPNLPPVGANVNTPVLQTLTRPYAQVIAGTPGAFSFANGTFQFSYSTQRADGTGSFAAGSQTTISVPAIGYPNGYQVSVTGGHVVSAPNASQLVIASDDAAGSVNVTVTPAATP
;
A
#
# COMPACT_ATOMS: atom_id res chain seq x y z
N MET A 1 -37.81 8.96 54.83
CA MET A 1 -38.74 8.38 53.84
C MET A 1 -38.74 9.26 52.60
N ALA A 2 -38.11 8.81 51.53
CA ALA A 2 -38.44 9.14 50.14
C ALA A 2 -37.57 8.24 49.26
N ALA A 3 -38.24 7.54 48.34
CA ALA A 3 -37.68 6.49 47.50
C ALA A 3 -36.72 7.04 46.44
N ALA A 4 -35.60 6.34 46.21
CA ALA A 4 -34.77 6.55 45.04
C ALA A 4 -35.27 5.63 43.91
N THR A 5 -35.83 6.25 42.89
CA THR A 5 -36.26 5.61 41.64
C THR A 5 -35.05 5.32 40.76
N THR A 6 -34.88 4.06 40.38
CA THR A 6 -33.97 3.58 39.34
C THR A 6 -34.48 4.02 37.97
N SER A 7 -33.74 4.90 37.27
CA SER A 7 -33.93 5.14 35.85
C SER A 7 -33.07 4.14 35.06
N ALA A 8 -33.74 3.25 34.32
CA ALA A 8 -33.11 2.38 33.35
C ALA A 8 -32.35 3.21 32.30
N ALA A 9 -31.07 2.89 32.09
CA ALA A 9 -30.30 3.42 30.98
C ALA A 9 -30.91 2.90 29.68
N THR A 10 -31.49 3.81 28.91
CA THR A 10 -31.87 3.58 27.52
C THR A 10 -30.62 3.21 26.73
N THR A 11 -30.58 1.97 26.24
CA THR A 11 -29.66 1.48 25.21
C THR A 11 -29.65 2.47 24.05
N ALA A 12 -28.51 3.13 23.83
CA ALA A 12 -28.29 3.92 22.64
C ALA A 12 -28.46 3.00 21.42
N ALA A 13 -29.34 3.38 20.50
CA ALA A 13 -29.51 2.70 19.24
C ALA A 13 -28.15 2.64 18.51
N GLY A 14 -27.76 1.45 18.09
CA GLY A 14 -26.53 1.23 17.33
C GLY A 14 -26.51 2.07 16.04
N PRO A 15 -25.32 2.35 15.49
CA PRO A 15 -25.21 3.11 14.25
C PRO A 15 -26.01 2.40 13.16
N ALA A 16 -26.90 3.16 12.51
CA ALA A 16 -27.69 2.69 11.39
C ALA A 16 -26.75 2.16 10.31
N ALA A 17 -27.09 0.99 9.74
CA ALA A 17 -26.37 0.37 8.64
C ALA A 17 -26.13 1.40 7.52
N LEU A 18 -24.86 1.74 7.31
CA LEU A 18 -24.41 2.52 6.17
C LEU A 18 -24.77 1.73 4.91
N THR A 19 -25.81 2.20 4.21
CA THR A 19 -26.11 1.75 2.86
C THR A 19 -25.04 2.39 1.97
N VAL A 20 -23.97 1.63 1.69
CA VAL A 20 -22.97 2.02 0.71
C VAL A 20 -23.67 2.11 -0.64
N THR A 21 -23.93 3.33 -1.07
CA THR A 21 -24.44 3.60 -2.41
C THR A 21 -23.21 3.69 -3.31
N VAL A 22 -22.94 2.62 -4.06
CA VAL A 22 -21.88 2.63 -5.09
C VAL A 22 -22.25 3.69 -6.13
N PRO A 23 -21.36 4.66 -6.45
CA PRO A 23 -21.64 5.64 -7.49
C PRO A 23 -21.89 4.93 -8.82
N ALA A 24 -22.96 5.30 -9.53
CA ALA A 24 -23.23 4.79 -10.86
C ALA A 24 -22.17 5.32 -11.84
N GLY A 25 -21.13 4.52 -12.09
CA GLY A 25 -20.21 4.72 -13.21
C GLY A 25 -20.86 4.32 -14.55
N PRO A 26 -20.22 4.64 -15.69
CA PRO A 26 -20.66 4.22 -17.02
C PRO A 26 -20.65 2.69 -17.26
N THR A 27 -20.35 1.90 -16.22
CA THR A 27 -19.97 0.48 -16.20
C THR A 27 -21.12 -0.52 -16.09
N GLN A 28 -22.38 -0.09 -16.00
CA GLN A 28 -23.54 -0.99 -15.97
C GLN A 28 -24.33 -0.93 -17.29
N GLN A 29 -23.81 -1.52 -18.37
CA GLN A 29 -24.61 -1.72 -19.59
C GLN A 29 -25.80 -2.67 -19.37
N PHE A 30 -25.81 -3.44 -18.27
CA PHE A 30 -26.92 -4.27 -17.83
C PHE A 30 -27.36 -3.89 -16.41
N ASP A 31 -28.62 -3.49 -16.25
CA ASP A 31 -29.21 -3.05 -14.98
C ASP A 31 -29.35 -4.26 -14.01
N PRO A 32 -28.84 -4.22 -12.77
CA PRO A 32 -29.04 -5.27 -11.77
C PRO A 32 -30.52 -5.54 -11.52
N ALA A 33 -31.39 -4.53 -11.68
CA ALA A 33 -32.83 -4.69 -11.60
C ALA A 33 -33.40 -5.54 -12.75
N ALA A 34 -32.78 -5.50 -13.93
CA ALA A 34 -33.17 -6.35 -15.06
C ALA A 34 -32.81 -7.82 -14.80
N TYR A 35 -31.61 -8.10 -14.25
CA TYR A 35 -31.25 -9.46 -13.84
C TYR A 35 -32.16 -9.96 -12.71
N ALA A 36 -32.41 -9.12 -11.69
CA ALA A 36 -33.29 -9.47 -10.58
C ALA A 36 -34.70 -9.86 -11.04
N LEU A 37 -35.25 -9.20 -12.08
CA LEU A 37 -36.53 -9.57 -12.67
C LEU A 37 -36.47 -10.92 -13.40
N ILE A 38 -35.44 -11.15 -14.22
CA ILE A 38 -35.24 -12.42 -14.94
C ILE A 38 -35.11 -13.56 -13.94
N HIS A 39 -34.26 -13.38 -12.92
CA HIS A 39 -34.04 -14.34 -11.85
C HIS A 39 -35.35 -14.64 -11.10
N ALA A 40 -36.10 -13.62 -10.68
CA ALA A 40 -37.37 -13.82 -9.99
C ALA A 40 -38.41 -14.62 -10.81
N VAL A 41 -38.46 -14.41 -12.13
CA VAL A 41 -39.35 -15.18 -13.01
C VAL A 41 -38.90 -16.64 -13.13
N LEU A 42 -37.59 -16.88 -13.24
CA LEU A 42 -37.01 -18.23 -13.28
C LEU A 42 -37.30 -18.98 -11.97
N GLU A 43 -37.05 -18.33 -10.83
CA GLU A 43 -37.34 -18.89 -9.51
C GLU A 43 -38.82 -19.20 -9.32
N ALA A 44 -39.69 -18.30 -9.76
CA ALA A 44 -41.13 -18.52 -9.71
C ALA A 44 -41.55 -19.72 -10.57
N TRP A 45 -40.89 -19.98 -11.70
CA TRP A 45 -41.14 -21.16 -12.52
C TRP A 45 -40.61 -22.44 -11.87
N ILE A 46 -39.35 -22.45 -11.43
CA ILE A 46 -38.68 -23.61 -10.82
C ILE A 46 -39.45 -24.12 -9.60
N ASN A 47 -39.95 -23.19 -8.78
CA ASN A 47 -40.65 -23.51 -7.54
C ASN A 47 -42.16 -23.71 -7.71
N ASN A 48 -42.70 -23.55 -8.92
CA ASN A 48 -44.13 -23.79 -9.19
C ASN A 48 -44.42 -25.28 -9.40
N PRO A 49 -45.55 -25.84 -8.88
CA PRO A 49 -45.90 -27.25 -9.08
C PRO A 49 -45.97 -27.71 -10.54
N ILE A 50 -46.46 -26.86 -11.45
CA ILE A 50 -46.49 -27.16 -12.90
C ILE A 50 -45.07 -27.13 -13.46
N GLY A 51 -44.27 -26.13 -13.06
CA GLY A 51 -42.87 -26.02 -13.45
C GLY A 51 -42.07 -27.25 -13.02
N GLN A 52 -42.21 -27.71 -11.77
CA GLN A 52 -41.54 -28.90 -11.26
C GLN A 52 -41.85 -30.17 -12.08
N LEU A 53 -43.09 -30.37 -12.50
CA LEU A 53 -43.47 -31.50 -13.35
C LEU A 53 -42.77 -31.42 -14.72
N VAL A 54 -42.79 -30.24 -15.34
CA VAL A 54 -42.16 -30.00 -16.64
C VAL A 54 -40.65 -30.15 -16.55
N ASN A 55 -40.03 -29.56 -15.53
CA ASN A 55 -38.59 -29.63 -15.27
C ASN A 55 -38.16 -31.08 -15.05
N GLY A 56 -38.92 -31.86 -14.27
CA GLY A 56 -38.66 -33.30 -14.08
C GLY A 56 -38.70 -34.10 -15.38
N LEU A 57 -39.67 -33.81 -16.26
CA LEU A 57 -39.72 -34.42 -17.60
C LEU A 57 -38.51 -34.02 -18.44
N VAL A 58 -38.16 -32.73 -18.47
CA VAL A 58 -37.00 -32.21 -19.22
C VAL A 58 -35.72 -32.89 -18.74
N ASN A 59 -35.48 -32.93 -17.43
CA ASN A 59 -34.28 -33.55 -16.83
C ASN A 59 -34.22 -35.06 -17.17
N THR A 60 -35.36 -35.75 -17.14
CA THR A 60 -35.44 -37.18 -17.48
C THR A 60 -35.13 -37.41 -18.96
N VAL A 61 -35.74 -36.63 -19.87
CA VAL A 61 -35.53 -36.75 -21.32
C VAL A 61 -34.09 -36.43 -21.70
N MET A 62 -33.49 -35.43 -21.05
CA MET A 62 -32.12 -35.00 -21.31
C MET A 62 -31.07 -35.84 -20.57
N GLY A 63 -31.49 -36.76 -19.70
CA GLY A 63 -30.60 -37.62 -18.91
C GLY A 63 -29.63 -36.85 -18.01
N SER A 64 -29.95 -35.60 -17.67
CA SER A 64 -29.08 -34.68 -16.91
C SER A 64 -29.90 -33.69 -16.09
N TYR A 65 -29.29 -33.07 -15.07
CA TYR A 65 -29.95 -32.04 -14.27
C TYR A 65 -29.87 -30.69 -15.00
N VAL A 66 -30.90 -30.40 -15.80
CA VAL A 66 -30.94 -29.24 -16.72
C VAL A 66 -31.56 -28.02 -16.04
N ILE A 67 -32.70 -28.22 -15.38
CA ILE A 67 -33.49 -27.15 -14.75
C ILE A 67 -33.81 -27.54 -13.31
N GLY A 68 -33.46 -26.67 -12.37
CA GLY A 68 -33.81 -26.78 -10.96
C GLY A 68 -32.68 -26.36 -10.04
N ASP A 69 -33.03 -25.97 -8.81
CA ASP A 69 -32.04 -25.49 -7.84
C ASP A 69 -31.26 -26.65 -7.22
N GLY A 70 -30.07 -26.33 -6.74
CA GLY A 70 -29.25 -27.22 -5.94
C GLY A 70 -29.86 -27.46 -4.56
N ALA A 71 -29.68 -28.67 -4.05
CA ALA A 71 -30.07 -29.00 -2.69
C ALA A 71 -29.10 -28.36 -1.68
N ALA A 72 -29.62 -27.85 -0.57
CA ALA A 72 -28.80 -27.34 0.51
C ALA A 72 -28.04 -28.48 1.21
N GLY A 73 -26.85 -28.17 1.73
CA GLY A 73 -26.15 -29.00 2.70
C GLY A 73 -27.00 -29.19 3.95
N THR A 74 -26.89 -30.36 4.58
CA THR A 74 -27.82 -30.76 5.66
C THR A 74 -27.15 -31.16 6.96
N SER A 75 -25.86 -31.47 6.95
CA SER A 75 -25.14 -31.96 8.13
C SER A 75 -23.63 -31.91 7.92
N ALA A 76 -22.86 -32.12 8.98
CA ALA A 76 -21.39 -32.28 8.90
C ALA A 76 -20.94 -33.39 7.93
N ALA A 77 -21.75 -34.43 7.71
CA ALA A 77 -21.44 -35.51 6.76
C ALA A 77 -21.79 -35.17 5.30
N ASN A 78 -22.72 -34.23 5.09
CA ASN A 78 -23.12 -33.72 3.78
C ASN A 78 -23.24 -32.18 3.87
N PRO A 79 -22.11 -31.47 4.06
CA PRO A 79 -22.16 -30.06 4.42
C PRO A 79 -22.37 -29.16 3.20
N ASN A 80 -21.91 -29.59 2.02
CA ASN A 80 -21.91 -28.76 0.84
C ASN A 80 -23.28 -28.74 0.14
N GLY A 81 -23.66 -27.57 -0.36
CA GLY A 81 -24.78 -27.43 -1.29
C GLY A 81 -24.42 -28.05 -2.64
N THR A 82 -25.41 -28.66 -3.31
CA THR A 82 -25.21 -29.20 -4.65
C THR A 82 -25.31 -28.12 -5.71
N SER A 83 -24.75 -28.35 -6.89
CA SER A 83 -24.94 -27.45 -8.03
C SER A 83 -26.41 -27.39 -8.48
N GLY A 84 -26.80 -26.24 -9.03
CA GLY A 84 -28.05 -26.08 -9.76
C GLY A 84 -28.02 -26.78 -11.12
N GLY A 85 -29.17 -26.79 -11.80
CA GLY A 85 -29.30 -27.30 -13.16
C GLY A 85 -28.41 -26.53 -14.11
N TRP A 86 -27.72 -27.23 -15.02
CA TRP A 86 -26.68 -26.59 -15.85
C TRP A 86 -27.21 -25.48 -16.76
N LEU A 87 -28.53 -25.44 -17.05
CA LEU A 87 -29.14 -24.36 -17.83
C LEU A 87 -29.77 -23.28 -16.94
N PHE A 88 -30.71 -23.67 -16.08
CA PHE A 88 -31.41 -22.78 -15.16
C PHE A 88 -31.43 -23.37 -13.76
N GLY A 89 -30.90 -22.64 -12.79
CA GLY A 89 -31.04 -23.00 -11.38
C GLY A 89 -29.96 -22.39 -10.52
N ASP A 90 -30.37 -22.07 -9.29
CA ASP A 90 -29.48 -21.56 -8.27
C ASP A 90 -28.69 -22.71 -7.63
N GLY A 91 -27.51 -22.38 -7.12
CA GLY A 91 -26.73 -23.30 -6.31
C GLY A 91 -27.34 -23.52 -4.93
N GLY A 92 -27.22 -24.74 -4.42
CA GLY A 92 -27.66 -25.06 -3.06
C GLY A 92 -26.81 -24.35 -2.01
N ARG A 93 -27.42 -23.93 -0.88
CA ARG A 93 -26.66 -23.32 0.22
C ARG A 93 -25.81 -24.35 0.95
N GLY A 94 -24.65 -23.92 1.43
CA GLY A 94 -23.85 -24.66 2.39
C GLY A 94 -24.55 -24.80 3.75
N TRP A 95 -24.18 -25.85 4.47
CA TRP A 95 -24.69 -26.10 5.82
C TRP A 95 -23.99 -25.20 6.85
N ASN A 96 -24.77 -24.49 7.65
CA ASN A 96 -24.27 -23.76 8.82
C ASN A 96 -23.93 -24.77 9.93
N SER A 97 -22.65 -24.84 10.29
CA SER A 97 -22.20 -25.76 11.32
C SER A 97 -22.54 -25.23 12.71
N GLY A 98 -23.32 -26.00 13.47
CA GLY A 98 -23.53 -25.79 14.90
C GLY A 98 -22.56 -26.57 15.78
N VAL A 99 -21.52 -27.18 15.19
CA VAL A 99 -20.61 -28.10 15.88
C VAL A 99 -19.22 -27.48 15.94
N ALA A 100 -18.70 -27.30 17.16
CA ALA A 100 -17.38 -26.71 17.38
C ALA A 100 -16.27 -27.47 16.63
N GLY A 101 -15.35 -26.72 16.03
CA GLY A 101 -14.24 -27.25 15.22
C GLY A 101 -14.63 -27.84 13.86
N ILE A 102 -15.91 -27.79 13.48
CA ILE A 102 -16.39 -28.28 12.18
C ILE A 102 -16.75 -27.08 11.29
N ALA A 103 -16.11 -27.04 10.12
CA ALA A 103 -16.31 -25.98 9.13
C ALA A 103 -17.74 -25.94 8.59
N GLY A 104 -18.15 -24.76 8.13
CA GLY A 104 -19.35 -24.59 7.34
C GLY A 104 -19.21 -25.27 5.98
N GLY A 105 -20.34 -25.63 5.38
CA GLY A 105 -20.34 -26.23 4.05
C GLY A 105 -20.19 -25.21 2.93
N ASN A 106 -19.61 -25.61 1.82
CA ASN A 106 -19.50 -24.77 0.64
C ASN A 106 -20.85 -24.66 -0.08
N GLY A 107 -21.13 -23.50 -0.67
CA GLY A 107 -22.25 -23.29 -1.57
C GLY A 107 -22.06 -24.00 -2.92
N GLY A 108 -23.16 -24.44 -3.50
CA GLY A 108 -23.19 -25.04 -4.84
C GLY A 108 -23.09 -23.99 -5.94
N ALA A 109 -22.53 -24.36 -7.09
CA ALA A 109 -22.49 -23.47 -8.25
C ALA A 109 -23.84 -23.41 -8.99
N ALA A 110 -24.15 -22.27 -9.60
CA ALA A 110 -25.26 -22.13 -10.54
C ALA A 110 -24.93 -22.70 -11.94
N GLY A 111 -25.96 -22.78 -12.80
CA GLY A 111 -25.84 -23.18 -14.20
C GLY A 111 -25.40 -22.06 -15.16
N VAL A 112 -26.03 -21.95 -16.32
CA VAL A 112 -25.85 -20.82 -17.25
C VAL A 112 -26.51 -19.56 -16.70
N PHE A 113 -27.71 -19.71 -16.13
CA PHE A 113 -28.43 -18.67 -15.40
C PHE A 113 -28.70 -19.13 -13.97
N GLY A 114 -28.38 -18.27 -13.01
CA GLY A 114 -28.70 -18.48 -11.60
C GLY A 114 -27.66 -17.88 -10.69
N ASN A 115 -27.97 -17.86 -9.40
CA ASN A 115 -27.10 -17.41 -8.34
C ASN A 115 -26.38 -18.59 -7.70
N GLY A 116 -25.11 -18.39 -7.36
CA GLY A 116 -24.37 -19.34 -6.55
C GLY A 116 -24.97 -19.47 -5.15
N GLY A 117 -24.89 -20.66 -4.58
CA GLY A 117 -25.33 -20.89 -3.21
C GLY A 117 -24.42 -20.18 -2.21
N ALA A 118 -24.98 -19.63 -1.14
CA ALA A 118 -24.17 -19.08 -0.06
C ALA A 118 -23.39 -20.20 0.66
N GLY A 119 -22.17 -19.90 1.09
CA GLY A 119 -21.41 -20.72 2.02
C GLY A 119 -22.06 -20.75 3.40
N GLY A 120 -21.84 -21.83 4.14
CA GLY A 120 -22.35 -22.01 5.49
C GLY A 120 -21.41 -21.42 6.54
N THR A 121 -21.95 -20.96 7.66
CA THR A 121 -21.14 -20.47 8.79
C THR A 121 -20.36 -21.61 9.45
N GLY A 122 -19.13 -21.31 9.89
CA GLY A 122 -18.33 -22.22 10.70
C GLY A 122 -18.91 -22.43 12.10
N GLY A 123 -18.72 -23.63 12.66
CA GLY A 123 -18.93 -23.83 14.09
C GLY A 123 -17.82 -23.15 14.88
N ALA A 124 -17.96 -23.08 16.21
CA ALA A 124 -16.98 -22.37 17.05
C ALA A 124 -15.51 -22.75 16.73
N GLY A 125 -14.68 -21.73 16.46
CA GLY A 125 -13.28 -21.83 16.06
C GLY A 125 -13.02 -22.46 14.69
N ALA A 126 -14.04 -22.67 13.85
CA ALA A 126 -13.93 -23.33 12.56
C ALA A 126 -14.27 -22.37 11.41
N ASN A 127 -13.71 -22.64 10.24
CA ASN A 127 -13.85 -21.78 9.07
C ASN A 127 -15.29 -21.79 8.53
N GLY A 128 -15.68 -20.67 7.93
CA GLY A 128 -16.85 -20.60 7.06
C GLY A 128 -16.61 -21.37 5.76
N GLY A 129 -17.70 -21.77 5.10
CA GLY A 129 -17.65 -22.39 3.78
C GLY A 129 -17.65 -21.36 2.67
N ASP A 130 -17.08 -21.73 1.52
CA ASP A 130 -17.00 -20.83 0.36
C ASP A 130 -18.36 -20.64 -0.31
N GLY A 131 -18.57 -19.49 -0.92
CA GLY A 131 -19.69 -19.21 -1.80
C GLY A 131 -19.58 -19.95 -3.14
N GLY A 132 -20.72 -20.38 -3.68
CA GLY A 132 -20.79 -21.01 -4.99
C GLY A 132 -20.67 -20.00 -6.13
N ALA A 133 -20.13 -20.42 -7.27
CA ALA A 133 -20.05 -19.57 -8.45
C ALA A 133 -21.44 -19.21 -9.01
N GLY A 134 -21.59 -17.96 -9.46
CA GLY A 134 -22.77 -17.50 -10.20
C GLY A 134 -22.79 -18.02 -11.64
N GLY A 135 -23.94 -17.87 -12.30
CA GLY A 135 -24.16 -18.42 -13.64
C GLY A 135 -23.18 -17.93 -14.70
N SER A 136 -22.81 -18.81 -15.63
CA SER A 136 -21.78 -18.55 -16.66
C SER A 136 -22.19 -17.56 -17.76
N PHE A 137 -23.49 -17.28 -17.91
CA PHE A 137 -23.98 -16.21 -18.78
C PHE A 137 -24.46 -15.01 -17.97
N MET A 138 -25.32 -15.26 -16.96
CA MET A 138 -25.76 -14.26 -15.99
C MET A 138 -25.96 -14.86 -14.61
N GLY A 139 -25.37 -14.24 -13.60
CA GLY A 139 -25.54 -14.71 -12.23
C GLY A 139 -24.79 -13.92 -11.18
N ILE A 140 -25.28 -14.04 -9.95
CA ILE A 140 -24.60 -13.50 -8.77
C ILE A 140 -23.88 -14.65 -8.06
N GLY A 141 -22.62 -14.46 -7.69
CA GLY A 141 -21.88 -15.40 -6.86
C GLY A 141 -22.45 -15.47 -5.45
N GLY A 142 -22.43 -16.65 -4.83
CA GLY A 142 -22.86 -16.82 -3.45
C GLY A 142 -21.90 -16.13 -2.48
N ALA A 143 -22.40 -15.55 -1.39
CA ALA A 143 -21.52 -15.04 -0.33
C ALA A 143 -20.78 -16.20 0.37
N GLY A 144 -19.55 -15.95 0.81
CA GLY A 144 -18.84 -16.81 1.74
C GLY A 144 -19.50 -16.83 3.12
N GLY A 145 -19.37 -17.94 3.84
CA GLY A 145 -19.87 -18.06 5.20
C GLY A 145 -18.92 -17.42 6.22
N ASP A 146 -19.46 -16.86 7.30
CA ASP A 146 -18.63 -16.34 8.39
C ASP A 146 -17.88 -17.48 9.11
N GLY A 147 -16.66 -17.20 9.55
CA GLY A 147 -15.93 -18.04 10.48
C GLY A 147 -16.59 -18.06 11.86
N GLY A 148 -16.52 -19.19 12.55
CA GLY A 148 -17.09 -19.31 13.90
C GLY A 148 -16.16 -18.72 14.95
N ASP A 149 -16.74 -17.99 15.90
CA ASP A 149 -16.00 -17.42 17.04
C ASP A 149 -15.24 -18.51 17.81
N GLY A 150 -14.06 -18.14 18.27
CA GLY A 150 -13.18 -18.97 19.05
C GLY A 150 -13.80 -19.40 20.37
N THR A 151 -13.44 -20.60 20.82
CA THR A 151 -13.87 -21.14 22.11
C THR A 151 -12.69 -21.84 22.78
N ILE A 152 -12.50 -21.57 24.08
CA ILE A 152 -11.41 -22.17 24.86
C ILE A 152 -11.44 -23.70 24.72
N GLY A 153 -10.28 -24.27 24.37
CA GLY A 153 -10.12 -25.72 24.18
C GLY A 153 -10.38 -26.23 22.76
N ILE A 154 -10.79 -25.36 21.84
CA ILE A 154 -10.90 -25.63 20.39
C ILE A 154 -9.93 -24.69 19.69
N ASN A 155 -9.02 -25.22 18.86
CA ASN A 155 -8.05 -24.42 18.09
C ASN A 155 -7.39 -23.30 18.92
N SER A 156 -6.95 -23.62 20.14
CA SER A 156 -6.33 -22.64 21.07
C SER A 156 -7.20 -21.43 21.46
N GLY A 157 -8.51 -21.48 21.17
CA GLY A 157 -9.42 -20.36 21.36
C GLY A 157 -9.51 -19.44 20.15
N ASP A 158 -8.85 -19.73 19.03
CA ASP A 158 -8.81 -18.87 17.85
C ASP A 158 -10.13 -18.86 17.08
N GLY A 159 -10.46 -17.72 16.49
CA GLY A 159 -11.59 -17.57 15.58
C GLY A 159 -11.33 -18.26 14.24
N GLY A 160 -12.39 -18.79 13.63
CA GLY A 160 -12.31 -19.39 12.29
C GLY A 160 -12.16 -18.35 11.18
N ALA A 161 -11.53 -18.71 10.07
CA ALA A 161 -11.47 -17.85 8.90
C ALA A 161 -12.85 -17.73 8.21
N GLY A 162 -13.13 -16.59 7.60
CA GLY A 162 -14.27 -16.42 6.71
C GLY A 162 -14.07 -17.20 5.39
N GLY A 163 -15.17 -17.71 4.83
CA GLY A 163 -15.16 -18.38 3.52
C GLY A 163 -15.03 -17.38 2.38
N ALA A 164 -14.45 -17.80 1.25
CA ALA A 164 -14.34 -16.95 0.07
C ALA A 164 -15.70 -16.71 -0.58
N GLY A 165 -15.86 -15.56 -1.22
CA GLY A 165 -17.01 -15.24 -2.05
C GLY A 165 -17.01 -16.02 -3.37
N GLY A 166 -18.19 -16.36 -3.86
CA GLY A 166 -18.36 -17.07 -5.12
C GLY A 166 -18.05 -16.19 -6.33
N ASN A 167 -17.30 -16.73 -7.30
CA ASN A 167 -16.96 -16.01 -8.52
C ASN A 167 -18.19 -15.69 -9.38
N ALA A 168 -18.12 -14.57 -10.11
CA ALA A 168 -19.06 -14.23 -11.15
C ALA A 168 -18.51 -14.56 -12.53
N LEU A 169 -19.09 -15.58 -13.17
CA LEU A 169 -18.63 -16.10 -14.46
C LEU A 169 -19.37 -15.49 -15.66
N GLY A 170 -20.43 -14.72 -15.40
CA GLY A 170 -21.37 -14.24 -16.40
C GLY A 170 -20.74 -13.39 -17.50
N SER A 171 -20.76 -13.88 -18.74
CA SER A 171 -20.23 -13.13 -19.89
C SER A 171 -20.99 -11.85 -20.23
N THR A 172 -22.27 -11.73 -19.81
CA THR A 172 -23.11 -10.54 -20.04
C THR A 172 -23.32 -9.71 -18.78
N PHE A 173 -23.50 -10.37 -17.63
CA PHE A 173 -23.69 -9.73 -16.34
C PHE A 173 -23.19 -10.67 -15.23
N GLY A 174 -22.41 -10.13 -14.30
CA GLY A 174 -22.01 -10.87 -13.11
C GLY A 174 -21.72 -9.96 -11.93
N ILE A 175 -22.19 -10.35 -10.74
CA ILE A 175 -21.78 -9.74 -9.47
C ILE A 175 -21.20 -10.86 -8.64
N ALA A 176 -19.94 -10.76 -8.24
CA ALA A 176 -19.34 -11.81 -7.44
C ALA A 176 -19.78 -11.69 -5.96
N GLY A 177 -19.78 -12.82 -5.26
CA GLY A 177 -20.18 -12.88 -3.87
C GLY A 177 -19.14 -12.24 -2.96
N SER A 178 -19.59 -11.65 -1.85
CA SER A 178 -18.68 -11.17 -0.81
C SER A 178 -18.03 -12.33 -0.05
N GLY A 179 -16.82 -12.14 0.45
CA GLY A 179 -16.23 -13.03 1.44
C GLY A 179 -16.96 -12.95 2.78
N GLY A 180 -16.85 -14.01 3.58
CA GLY A 180 -17.36 -14.06 4.96
C GLY A 180 -16.41 -13.38 5.94
N ASN A 181 -16.92 -12.91 7.06
CA ASN A 181 -16.07 -12.35 8.12
C ASN A 181 -15.31 -13.47 8.85
N GLY A 182 -14.12 -13.15 9.37
CA GLY A 182 -13.45 -13.99 10.34
C GLY A 182 -14.16 -13.95 11.70
N GLY A 183 -14.12 -15.06 12.43
CA GLY A 183 -14.67 -15.15 13.78
C GLY A 183 -13.75 -14.47 14.80
N ASP A 184 -14.33 -13.98 15.89
CA ASP A 184 -13.55 -13.38 16.98
C ASP A 184 -12.79 -14.46 17.78
N GLY A 185 -11.64 -14.13 18.34
CA GLY A 185 -10.92 -14.98 19.28
C GLY A 185 -11.61 -15.06 20.64
N ALA A 186 -11.56 -16.22 21.30
CA ALA A 186 -12.25 -16.49 22.56
C ALA A 186 -11.84 -15.50 23.67
N LEU A 187 -12.78 -14.73 24.22
CA LEU A 187 -12.55 -13.91 25.41
C LEU A 187 -12.23 -14.79 26.63
N LEU A 188 -11.21 -14.39 27.40
CA LEU A 188 -11.03 -14.88 28.76
C LEU A 188 -12.19 -14.34 29.61
N ALA A 189 -12.98 -15.23 30.23
CA ALA A 189 -13.96 -14.80 31.23
C ALA A 189 -13.24 -13.98 32.32
N ASP A 190 -13.86 -12.85 32.69
CA ASP A 190 -13.37 -11.86 33.63
C ASP A 190 -12.62 -12.41 34.86
N GLY A 191 -11.32 -12.13 34.94
CA GLY A 191 -10.64 -11.92 36.23
C GLY A 191 -10.39 -13.13 37.15
N ALA A 192 -10.27 -14.35 36.64
CA ALA A 192 -9.64 -15.42 37.42
C ALA A 192 -8.12 -15.39 37.19
N ASP A 193 -7.39 -14.76 38.12
CA ASP A 193 -6.01 -15.14 38.41
C ASP A 193 -5.90 -16.66 38.30
N GLY A 194 -4.93 -17.15 37.52
CA GLY A 194 -4.57 -18.56 37.48
C GLY A 194 -4.43 -19.07 38.90
N GLY A 195 -5.49 -19.73 39.40
CA GLY A 195 -5.50 -20.35 40.71
C GLY A 195 -4.33 -21.31 40.75
N LYS A 196 -3.49 -21.20 41.79
CA LYS A 196 -2.25 -21.95 41.93
C LYS A 196 -2.47 -23.44 41.63
N GLY A 197 -2.14 -23.87 40.40
CA GLY A 197 -2.14 -25.27 39.98
C GLY A 197 -2.94 -25.65 38.72
N GLY A 198 -3.48 -24.73 37.92
CA GLY A 198 -4.09 -25.08 36.62
C GLY A 198 -3.65 -24.13 35.50
N ASP A 199 -3.27 -24.67 34.35
CA ASP A 199 -2.96 -23.91 33.14
C ASP A 199 -4.25 -23.21 32.68
N GLY A 200 -4.41 -21.92 33.03
CA GLY A 200 -5.47 -21.09 32.46
C GLY A 200 -5.26 -21.03 30.94
N GLY A 201 -6.29 -21.37 30.17
CA GLY A 201 -6.20 -21.39 28.71
C GLY A 201 -5.80 -20.01 28.17
N ALA A 202 -4.91 -19.97 27.18
CA ALA A 202 -4.72 -18.77 26.37
C ALA A 202 -6.07 -18.44 25.70
N GLY A 203 -6.52 -17.19 25.73
CA GLY A 203 -7.57 -16.74 24.80
C GLY A 203 -7.04 -16.75 23.36
N GLY A 204 -7.90 -16.46 22.38
CA GLY A 204 -7.56 -16.64 20.97
C GLY A 204 -7.34 -15.37 20.16
N VAL A 205 -6.74 -15.56 18.98
CA VAL A 205 -6.65 -14.55 17.93
C VAL A 205 -7.91 -14.56 17.05
N GLY A 206 -8.18 -13.45 16.36
CA GLY A 206 -9.25 -13.40 15.38
C GLY A 206 -8.94 -14.20 14.11
N GLY A 207 -9.99 -14.64 13.42
CA GLY A 207 -9.87 -15.27 12.11
C GLY A 207 -9.69 -14.24 11.00
N ILE A 208 -9.00 -14.62 9.92
CA ILE A 208 -8.92 -13.76 8.72
C ILE A 208 -10.27 -13.67 8.00
N GLY A 209 -10.56 -12.53 7.41
CA GLY A 209 -11.71 -12.37 6.52
C GLY A 209 -11.52 -13.15 5.21
N GLY A 210 -12.61 -13.66 4.65
CA GLY A 210 -12.60 -14.34 3.36
C GLY A 210 -12.48 -13.35 2.20
N ASP A 211 -11.84 -13.78 1.11
CA ASP A 211 -11.70 -12.94 -0.08
C ASP A 211 -13.03 -12.77 -0.82
N GLY A 212 -13.21 -11.63 -1.47
CA GLY A 212 -14.31 -11.42 -2.40
C GLY A 212 -14.16 -12.27 -3.66
N GLY A 213 -15.27 -12.73 -4.23
CA GLY A 213 -15.24 -13.50 -5.47
C GLY A 213 -14.78 -12.65 -6.66
N ASN A 214 -14.09 -13.26 -7.62
CA ASN A 214 -13.60 -12.62 -8.83
C ASN A 214 -14.66 -12.58 -9.95
N VAL A 215 -14.54 -11.62 -10.86
CA VAL A 215 -15.34 -11.52 -12.08
C VAL A 215 -14.51 -11.93 -13.29
N THR A 216 -15.00 -12.89 -14.09
CA THR A 216 -14.32 -13.32 -15.33
C THR A 216 -15.01 -12.80 -16.60
N GLY A 217 -16.17 -12.15 -16.49
CA GLY A 217 -16.92 -11.53 -17.59
C GLY A 217 -16.62 -10.04 -17.78
N GLN A 218 -16.90 -9.47 -18.95
CA GLN A 218 -16.53 -8.07 -19.27
C GLN A 218 -17.31 -7.00 -18.49
N HIS A 219 -18.44 -7.37 -17.88
CA HIS A 219 -19.33 -6.46 -17.15
C HIS A 219 -19.68 -7.07 -15.81
N GLY A 220 -19.03 -6.59 -14.75
CA GLY A 220 -19.33 -7.06 -13.42
C GLY A 220 -18.56 -6.37 -12.31
N THR A 221 -19.01 -6.63 -11.09
CA THR A 221 -18.40 -6.10 -9.87
C THR A 221 -17.83 -7.24 -9.05
N GLY A 222 -16.56 -7.13 -8.67
CA GLY A 222 -15.91 -8.04 -7.73
C GLY A 222 -16.61 -8.02 -6.37
N GLY A 223 -16.54 -9.15 -5.67
CA GLY A 223 -17.11 -9.29 -4.34
C GLY A 223 -16.33 -8.47 -3.32
N ALA A 224 -16.98 -7.95 -2.29
CA ALA A 224 -16.24 -7.35 -1.17
C ALA A 224 -15.50 -8.44 -0.38
N GLY A 225 -14.29 -8.15 0.12
CA GLY A 225 -13.63 -8.97 1.12
C GLY A 225 -14.34 -8.89 2.46
N GLY A 226 -14.32 -9.98 3.22
CA GLY A 226 -14.84 -10.03 4.59
C GLY A 226 -13.90 -9.38 5.59
N ASN A 227 -14.42 -8.92 6.73
CA ASN A 227 -13.59 -8.34 7.77
C ASN A 227 -12.85 -9.42 8.56
N GLY A 228 -11.67 -9.10 9.10
CA GLY A 228 -10.99 -9.93 10.09
C GLY A 228 -11.72 -9.87 11.45
N GLY A 229 -11.64 -10.96 12.21
CA GLY A 229 -12.19 -11.04 13.57
C GLY A 229 -11.28 -10.38 14.61
N ASP A 230 -11.86 -10.01 15.74
CA ASP A 230 -11.14 -9.40 16.86
C ASP A 230 -10.42 -10.46 17.70
N GLY A 231 -9.15 -10.25 18.02
CA GLY A 231 -8.38 -11.07 18.95
C GLY A 231 -8.34 -10.49 20.36
N SER A 232 -8.46 -11.35 21.38
CA SER A 232 -8.63 -10.93 22.78
C SER A 232 -7.40 -11.13 23.67
N VAL A 233 -6.32 -11.71 23.14
CA VAL A 233 -5.04 -11.92 23.85
C VAL A 233 -3.91 -11.09 23.27
N ILE A 234 -2.87 -10.85 24.06
CA ILE A 234 -1.59 -10.42 23.50
C ILE A 234 -1.04 -11.61 22.70
N GLY A 235 -1.00 -11.48 21.38
CA GLY A 235 -0.75 -12.57 20.44
C GLY A 235 -0.13 -12.06 19.14
N PRO A 236 -0.13 -12.87 18.06
CA PRO A 236 0.26 -12.41 16.72
C PRO A 236 -0.55 -11.18 16.29
N LEU A 237 -0.12 -10.54 15.20
CA LEU A 237 -0.71 -9.30 14.68
C LEU A 237 -2.22 -9.45 14.39
N PRO A 238 -2.98 -8.34 14.36
CA PRO A 238 -4.41 -8.38 14.09
C PRO A 238 -4.74 -9.12 12.79
N ALA A 239 -5.82 -9.91 12.81
CA ALA A 239 -6.27 -10.63 11.63
C ALA A 239 -6.60 -9.66 10.49
N LEU A 240 -6.14 -9.97 9.28
CA LEU A 240 -6.48 -9.16 8.11
C LEU A 240 -7.92 -9.39 7.68
N GLY A 241 -8.51 -8.37 7.05
CA GLY A 241 -9.65 -8.57 6.17
C GLY A 241 -9.22 -9.23 4.87
N GLY A 242 -10.18 -9.82 4.16
CA GLY A 242 -9.94 -10.41 2.84
C GLY A 242 -9.73 -9.36 1.75
N ALA A 243 -9.05 -9.76 0.69
CA ALA A 243 -8.94 -8.95 -0.52
C ALA A 243 -10.33 -8.77 -1.16
N GLY A 244 -10.50 -7.65 -1.86
CA GLY A 244 -11.65 -7.49 -2.75
C GLY A 244 -11.51 -8.39 -3.98
N GLY A 245 -12.63 -8.75 -4.57
CA GLY A 245 -12.67 -9.52 -5.81
C GLY A 245 -12.17 -8.70 -6.99
N THR A 246 -11.33 -9.33 -7.80
CA THR A 246 -10.76 -8.75 -9.02
C THR A 246 -11.73 -8.82 -10.19
N THR A 247 -11.40 -8.10 -11.27
CA THR A 247 -12.18 -8.12 -12.51
C THR A 247 -11.29 -8.42 -13.71
N VAL A 248 -11.86 -8.40 -14.92
CA VAL A 248 -11.08 -8.44 -16.16
C VAL A 248 -10.91 -7.04 -16.72
N PRO A 249 -9.82 -6.77 -17.49
CA PRO A 249 -9.60 -5.48 -18.13
C PRO A 249 -10.81 -4.99 -18.92
N GLY A 250 -11.26 -3.77 -18.63
CA GLY A 250 -12.43 -3.16 -19.28
C GLY A 250 -13.35 -2.43 -18.30
N PHE A 251 -14.61 -2.86 -18.21
CA PHE A 251 -15.67 -2.17 -17.49
C PHE A 251 -15.98 -2.75 -16.10
N GLY A 252 -15.11 -3.60 -15.58
CA GLY A 252 -15.24 -4.17 -14.25
C GLY A 252 -14.99 -3.15 -13.14
N THR A 253 -15.53 -3.40 -11.95
CA THR A 253 -15.14 -2.67 -10.73
C THR A 253 -14.67 -3.66 -9.66
N HIS A 254 -13.49 -3.42 -9.11
CA HIS A 254 -12.93 -4.22 -8.02
C HIS A 254 -13.82 -4.14 -6.77
N GLY A 255 -13.88 -5.24 -6.03
CA GLY A 255 -14.60 -5.28 -4.75
C GLY A 255 -13.95 -4.42 -3.67
N ALA A 256 -14.72 -4.01 -2.66
CA ALA A 256 -14.12 -3.37 -1.49
C ALA A 256 -13.23 -4.38 -0.73
N VAL A 257 -12.14 -3.91 -0.13
CA VAL A 257 -11.28 -4.72 0.74
C VAL A 257 -11.88 -4.84 2.14
N GLY A 258 -11.65 -5.95 2.82
CA GLY A 258 -12.09 -6.17 4.19
C GLY A 258 -11.29 -5.35 5.20
N SER A 259 -11.92 -4.94 6.30
CA SER A 259 -11.22 -4.29 7.40
C SER A 259 -10.48 -5.33 8.25
N PRO A 260 -9.27 -5.03 8.75
CA PRO A 260 -8.61 -5.87 9.73
C PRO A 260 -9.40 -5.86 11.05
N GLY A 261 -9.28 -6.95 11.81
CA GLY A 261 -9.76 -7.00 13.18
C GLY A 261 -8.87 -6.19 14.12
N THR A 262 -9.25 -6.14 15.39
CA THR A 262 -8.41 -5.60 16.48
C THR A 262 -7.64 -6.73 17.16
N GLN A 263 -6.56 -6.39 17.87
CA GLN A 263 -5.84 -7.34 18.70
C GLN A 263 -5.43 -6.69 20.02
N ALA A 264 -5.65 -7.38 21.14
CA ALA A 264 -5.16 -6.91 22.42
C ALA A 264 -3.62 -6.75 22.40
N GLY A 265 -3.14 -5.59 22.82
CA GLY A 265 -1.71 -5.26 22.81
C GLY A 265 -1.16 -4.76 21.47
N ALA A 266 -1.95 -4.82 20.38
CA ALA A 266 -1.59 -4.09 19.18
C ALA A 266 -1.62 -2.58 19.46
N PRO A 267 -0.66 -1.80 18.93
CA PRO A 267 -0.62 -0.36 19.15
C PRO A 267 -1.88 0.32 18.60
N SER A 268 -2.77 0.75 19.50
CA SER A 268 -3.98 1.54 19.15
C SER A 268 -3.73 3.05 19.23
N ASN A 269 -2.50 3.45 19.58
CA ASN A 269 -2.05 4.83 19.74
C ASN A 269 -0.57 4.91 19.28
N PRO A 270 -0.07 6.12 18.96
CA PRO A 270 1.34 6.34 18.63
C PRO A 270 2.24 5.65 19.63
N GLY A 271 3.17 4.82 19.13
CA GLY A 271 4.10 4.04 19.93
C GLY A 271 5.12 4.92 20.67
N GLY A 272 4.67 5.74 21.62
CA GLY A 272 5.49 6.59 22.50
C GLY A 272 6.28 7.73 21.84
N GLY A 273 6.66 7.58 20.56
CA GLY A 273 7.27 8.60 19.72
C GLY A 273 6.32 9.01 18.60
N VAL A 274 5.95 10.28 18.56
CA VAL A 274 5.24 10.88 17.41
C VAL A 274 6.23 10.89 16.24
N PRO A 275 5.83 10.49 15.01
CA PRO A 275 6.66 10.63 13.82
C PRO A 275 7.29 12.03 13.76
N LEU A 276 8.57 12.12 13.40
CA LEU A 276 9.21 13.44 13.25
C LEU A 276 8.52 14.26 12.17
N ILE A 277 7.95 13.58 11.17
CA ILE A 277 7.33 14.19 9.99
C ILE A 277 5.98 13.49 9.73
N THR A 278 4.97 14.28 9.43
CA THR A 278 3.63 13.85 9.00
C THR A 278 3.18 14.69 7.80
N THR A 279 1.96 14.46 7.32
CA THR A 279 1.40 15.18 6.17
C THR A 279 0.38 16.23 6.62
N ASN A 280 0.29 17.32 5.86
CA ASN A 280 -0.77 18.31 5.99
C ASN A 280 -1.03 18.96 4.63
N GLY A 281 -2.17 18.61 4.02
CA GLY A 281 -2.44 18.97 2.63
C GLY A 281 -1.29 18.50 1.73
N LYS A 282 -0.76 19.40 0.92
CA LYS A 282 0.37 19.10 0.01
C LYS A 282 1.76 19.09 0.67
N TRP A 283 1.86 19.26 1.98
CA TRP A 283 3.14 19.45 2.66
C TRP A 283 3.48 18.30 3.60
N LEU A 284 4.76 17.96 3.65
CA LEU A 284 5.34 17.28 4.80
C LEU A 284 5.63 18.33 5.89
N ILE A 285 5.19 18.06 7.11
CA ILE A 285 5.35 18.95 8.26
C ILE A 285 5.98 18.22 9.44
N ASP A 286 6.75 18.94 10.24
CA ASP A 286 7.23 18.42 11.52
C ASP A 286 6.20 18.57 12.65
N SER A 287 6.54 18.06 13.84
CA SER A 287 5.72 18.17 15.05
C SER A 287 5.39 19.61 15.51
N GLN A 288 6.07 20.63 14.97
CA GLN A 288 5.81 22.05 15.25
C GLN A 288 4.95 22.71 14.14
N GLY A 289 4.58 21.96 13.10
CA GLY A 289 3.85 22.42 11.93
C GLY A 289 4.71 23.17 10.91
N ARG A 290 6.04 23.05 10.99
CA ARG A 290 6.98 23.64 10.03
C ARG A 290 7.03 22.76 8.79
N VAL A 291 7.07 23.34 7.60
CA VAL A 291 7.22 22.56 6.36
C VAL A 291 8.63 22.00 6.27
N THR A 292 8.73 20.72 5.94
CA THR A 292 10.00 20.01 5.79
C THR A 292 10.21 19.63 4.33
N ILE A 293 11.37 20.01 3.78
CA ILE A 293 11.81 19.58 2.45
C ILE A 293 12.93 18.57 2.62
N LEU A 294 12.79 17.43 1.96
CA LEU A 294 13.68 16.29 2.11
C LEU A 294 14.48 16.07 0.83
N ARG A 295 15.81 16.01 0.94
CA ARG A 295 16.72 15.74 -0.17
C ARG A 295 17.75 14.71 0.25
N GLY A 296 17.93 13.69 -0.58
CA GLY A 296 18.68 12.51 -0.17
C GLY A 296 19.04 11.57 -1.30
N LEU A 297 19.34 10.34 -0.91
CA LEU A 297 19.81 9.27 -1.79
C LEU A 297 19.10 7.95 -1.48
N ASN A 298 19.04 7.08 -2.48
CA ASN A 298 18.64 5.69 -2.36
C ASN A 298 19.83 4.84 -1.88
N VAL A 299 19.59 4.00 -0.86
CA VAL A 299 20.54 3.00 -0.36
C VAL A 299 19.85 1.65 -0.42
N VAL A 300 20.09 0.95 -1.52
CA VAL A 300 19.40 -0.29 -1.89
C VAL A 300 20.41 -1.27 -2.46
N ASP A 301 20.29 -2.55 -2.09
CA ASP A 301 21.01 -3.64 -2.76
C ASP A 301 20.05 -4.42 -3.64
N ILE A 302 20.24 -4.29 -4.95
CA ILE A 302 19.45 -4.97 -5.98
C ILE A 302 20.17 -6.19 -6.58
N THR A 303 21.36 -6.56 -6.08
CA THR A 303 22.15 -7.67 -6.62
C THR A 303 21.97 -8.94 -5.76
N PRO A 304 21.28 -9.99 -6.26
CA PRO A 304 21.17 -11.23 -5.52
C PRO A 304 22.52 -11.93 -5.32
N PRO A 305 22.78 -12.52 -4.15
CA PRO A 305 21.93 -12.53 -2.96
C PRO A 305 21.99 -11.19 -2.22
N THR A 306 20.87 -10.47 -2.13
CA THR A 306 20.79 -9.10 -1.58
C THR A 306 21.17 -9.05 -0.10
N THR A 307 21.74 -7.96 0.37
CA THR A 307 22.20 -7.77 1.75
C THR A 307 21.62 -6.48 2.34
N PRO A 308 21.43 -6.39 3.68
CA PRO A 308 21.11 -5.11 4.30
C PRO A 308 22.26 -4.12 4.09
N PRO A 309 22.04 -2.79 4.24
CA PRO A 309 23.06 -1.76 4.02
C PRO A 309 24.42 -2.00 4.67
N SER A 310 24.42 -2.45 5.93
CA SER A 310 25.65 -2.79 6.64
C SER A 310 26.43 -3.98 6.04
N GLY A 311 25.77 -4.83 5.26
CA GLY A 311 26.36 -5.98 4.58
C GLY A 311 27.24 -5.62 3.39
N PHE A 312 26.96 -4.49 2.73
CA PHE A 312 27.78 -3.95 1.65
C PHE A 312 28.64 -2.75 2.07
N GLY A 313 28.72 -2.46 3.37
CA GLY A 313 29.66 -1.51 3.96
C GLY A 313 29.05 -0.20 4.45
N PHE A 314 27.76 0.07 4.21
CA PHE A 314 27.14 1.33 4.60
C PHE A 314 27.12 1.51 6.13
N GLY A 315 27.68 2.61 6.62
CA GLY A 315 27.91 2.85 8.05
C GLY A 315 27.88 4.31 8.49
N ASP A 316 28.55 4.58 9.61
CA ASP A 316 28.56 5.88 10.30
C ASP A 316 29.28 6.98 9.51
N ASP A 317 30.36 6.63 8.81
CA ASP A 317 31.11 7.56 7.96
C ASP A 317 30.33 7.94 6.69
N ASP A 318 29.55 7.02 6.14
CA ASP A 318 28.60 7.31 5.06
C ASP A 318 27.49 8.26 5.54
N ALA A 319 26.86 7.98 6.68
CA ALA A 319 25.84 8.86 7.26
C ALA A 319 26.39 10.27 7.58
N ALA A 320 27.61 10.34 8.13
CA ALA A 320 28.31 11.60 8.36
C ALA A 320 28.61 12.35 7.05
N PHE A 321 29.00 11.63 5.99
CA PHE A 321 29.22 12.20 4.65
C PHE A 321 27.93 12.77 4.07
N LEU A 322 26.80 12.06 4.20
CA LEU A 322 25.50 12.53 3.74
C LEU A 322 25.10 13.83 4.45
N ALA A 323 25.19 13.86 5.78
CA ALA A 323 24.85 15.03 6.58
C ALA A 323 25.78 16.22 6.29
N ALA A 324 27.09 15.98 6.12
CA ALA A 324 28.06 17.02 5.78
C ALA A 324 27.78 17.68 4.40
N ASN A 325 27.15 16.93 3.49
CA ASN A 325 26.73 17.41 2.18
C ASN A 325 25.29 17.93 2.15
N GLY A 326 24.62 17.98 3.30
CA GLY A 326 23.32 18.63 3.46
C GLY A 326 22.12 17.75 3.13
N PHE A 327 22.31 16.44 2.94
CA PHE A 327 21.21 15.49 2.80
C PHE A 327 20.54 15.23 4.15
N ASN A 328 19.22 15.03 4.15
CA ASN A 328 18.42 14.84 5.36
C ASN A 328 17.41 13.69 5.27
N VAL A 329 17.44 12.92 4.17
CA VAL A 329 16.64 11.69 4.01
C VAL A 329 17.46 10.61 3.31
N VAL A 330 17.14 9.34 3.59
CA VAL A 330 17.57 8.19 2.78
C VAL A 330 16.37 7.29 2.51
N ARG A 331 16.21 6.83 1.27
CA ARG A 331 15.29 5.74 0.90
C ARG A 331 16.03 4.41 1.07
N LEU A 332 15.62 3.64 2.08
CA LEU A 332 16.23 2.38 2.48
C LEU A 332 15.43 1.22 1.90
N GLY A 333 16.05 0.49 0.97
CA GLY A 333 15.43 -0.66 0.33
C GLY A 333 15.33 -1.86 1.27
N VAL A 334 14.13 -2.42 1.33
CA VAL A 334 13.76 -3.67 1.97
C VAL A 334 13.24 -4.62 0.89
N ASN A 335 13.73 -5.85 0.85
CA ASN A 335 13.32 -6.81 -0.17
C ASN A 335 12.35 -7.86 0.41
N TRP A 336 11.22 -8.11 -0.26
CA TRP A 336 10.21 -9.07 0.18
C TRP A 336 10.80 -10.47 0.34
N SER A 337 11.61 -10.92 -0.62
CA SER A 337 12.23 -12.26 -0.58
C SER A 337 13.18 -12.46 0.61
N ARG A 338 13.77 -11.38 1.12
CA ARG A 338 14.60 -11.41 2.34
C ARG A 338 13.79 -11.34 3.61
N LEU A 339 12.78 -10.46 3.64
CA LEU A 339 11.92 -10.31 4.80
C LEU A 339 11.06 -11.54 5.04
N GLN A 340 10.58 -12.19 3.98
CA GLN A 340 9.71 -13.35 4.04
C GLN A 340 10.23 -14.51 3.18
N PRO A 341 11.31 -15.18 3.62
CA PRO A 341 11.97 -16.21 2.82
C PRO A 341 11.10 -17.47 2.62
N GLN A 342 10.08 -17.69 3.46
CA GLN A 342 9.09 -18.75 3.31
C GLN A 342 7.69 -18.18 3.59
N PRO A 343 6.62 -18.75 3.00
CA PRO A 343 5.26 -18.29 3.24
C PRO A 343 4.94 -18.21 4.74
N GLY A 344 4.62 -17.01 5.23
CA GLY A 344 4.26 -16.75 6.64
C GLY A 344 5.44 -16.76 7.65
N VAL A 345 6.69 -16.87 7.20
CA VAL A 345 7.88 -16.86 8.07
C VAL A 345 8.69 -15.60 7.82
N TYR A 346 8.88 -14.77 8.85
CA TYR A 346 9.59 -13.49 8.74
C TYR A 346 11.01 -13.54 9.34
N ASP A 347 11.96 -12.85 8.69
CA ASP A 347 13.33 -12.67 9.16
C ASP A 347 13.49 -11.36 9.96
N ASP A 348 13.25 -11.42 11.27
CA ASP A 348 13.43 -10.27 12.16
C ASP A 348 14.90 -9.87 12.37
N ALA A 349 15.86 -10.74 12.07
CA ALA A 349 17.28 -10.39 12.14
C ALA A 349 17.63 -9.42 10.99
N TYR A 350 17.02 -9.62 9.82
CA TYR A 350 17.09 -8.66 8.72
C TYR A 350 16.50 -7.30 9.11
N LEU A 351 15.29 -7.27 9.70
CA LEU A 351 14.69 -6.01 10.18
C LEU A 351 15.50 -5.34 11.29
N THR A 352 16.15 -6.11 12.17
CA THR A 352 17.07 -5.59 13.17
C THR A 352 18.23 -4.83 12.51
N SER A 353 18.77 -5.38 11.43
CA SER A 353 19.86 -4.73 10.67
C SER A 353 19.39 -3.44 10.00
N ILE A 354 18.20 -3.42 9.38
CA ILE A 354 17.62 -2.19 8.80
C ILE A 354 17.39 -1.14 9.89
N LYS A 355 16.83 -1.54 11.04
CA LYS A 355 16.61 -0.63 12.18
C LYS A 355 17.90 -0.04 12.72
N GLN A 356 19.01 -0.78 12.72
CA GLN A 356 20.32 -0.25 13.08
C GLN A 356 20.79 0.81 12.07
N THR A 357 20.59 0.60 10.77
CA THR A 357 20.88 1.63 9.75
C THR A 357 20.02 2.88 9.94
N VAL A 358 18.72 2.73 10.24
CA VAL A 358 17.84 3.86 10.58
C VAL A 358 18.39 4.63 11.79
N GLN A 359 18.87 3.95 12.83
CA GLN A 359 19.48 4.61 13.98
C GLN A 359 20.76 5.36 13.60
N THR A 360 21.66 4.73 12.82
CA THR A 360 22.88 5.37 12.33
C THR A 360 22.55 6.65 11.57
N LEU A 361 21.58 6.62 10.66
CA LEU A 361 21.13 7.82 9.93
C LEU A 361 20.53 8.88 10.87
N SER A 362 19.70 8.46 11.83
CA SER A 362 19.07 9.35 12.80
C SER A 362 20.09 10.07 13.69
N ASP A 363 21.20 9.43 14.05
CA ASP A 363 22.27 10.03 14.85
C ASP A 363 22.94 11.21 14.12
N HIS A 364 22.81 11.28 12.79
CA HIS A 364 23.27 12.37 11.93
C HIS A 364 22.14 13.30 11.45
N GLY A 365 20.93 13.17 12.00
CA GLY A 365 19.77 14.01 11.66
C GLY A 365 19.12 13.67 10.32
N ILE A 366 19.29 12.45 9.84
CA ILE A 366 18.73 11.95 8.57
C ILE A 366 17.56 11.02 8.88
N VAL A 367 16.39 11.26 8.28
CA VAL A 367 15.22 10.37 8.38
C VAL A 367 15.25 9.28 7.30
N SER A 368 14.56 8.17 7.53
CA SER A 368 14.55 7.03 6.59
C SER A 368 13.17 6.74 6.04
N LEU A 369 13.02 6.73 4.72
CA LEU A 369 11.88 6.11 4.05
C LEU A 369 12.17 4.61 3.91
N ILE A 370 11.30 3.75 4.43
CA ILE A 370 11.44 2.29 4.27
C ILE A 370 10.71 1.90 3.01
N ASP A 371 11.46 1.45 2.00
CA ASP A 371 10.94 1.13 0.67
C ASP A 371 10.88 -0.39 0.46
N MET A 372 9.70 -0.91 0.11
CA MET A 372 9.57 -2.29 -0.34
C MET A 372 10.02 -2.43 -1.80
N HIS A 373 11.32 -2.62 -1.96
CA HIS A 373 12.04 -2.67 -3.23
C HIS A 373 11.94 -4.06 -3.90
N ASP A 374 10.71 -4.50 -4.17
CA ASP A 374 10.42 -5.75 -4.88
C ASP A 374 9.08 -5.67 -5.62
N ASN A 375 9.06 -6.15 -6.86
CA ASN A 375 7.89 -6.20 -7.74
C ASN A 375 7.33 -7.60 -7.94
N VAL A 376 8.16 -8.64 -7.80
CA VAL A 376 7.84 -10.00 -8.24
C VAL A 376 7.79 -10.96 -7.05
N GLY A 377 8.57 -10.64 -6.01
CA GLY A 377 8.58 -11.36 -4.76
C GLY A 377 9.41 -12.64 -4.77
N PRO A 378 9.36 -13.39 -3.66
CA PRO A 378 10.13 -14.63 -3.50
C PRO A 378 9.68 -15.74 -4.44
N ASP A 379 10.58 -16.70 -4.69
CA ASP A 379 10.31 -17.88 -5.54
C ASP A 379 9.03 -18.63 -5.16
N TRP A 380 8.67 -18.67 -3.88
CA TRP A 380 7.44 -19.35 -3.46
C TRP A 380 6.17 -18.60 -3.89
N ALA A 381 6.22 -17.27 -4.07
CA ALA A 381 5.11 -16.43 -4.51
C ALA A 381 4.87 -16.54 -6.02
N THR A 382 5.94 -16.81 -6.79
CA THR A 382 5.88 -16.96 -8.25
C THR A 382 5.55 -18.40 -8.70
N GLY A 383 5.64 -19.38 -7.79
CA GLY A 383 5.49 -20.81 -8.07
C GLY A 383 6.80 -21.52 -8.42
N GLY A 384 7.93 -20.92 -8.07
CA GLY A 384 9.30 -21.41 -8.23
C GLY A 384 10.23 -20.34 -8.81
N PRO A 385 11.56 -20.57 -8.81
CA PRO A 385 12.51 -19.64 -9.40
C PRO A 385 12.14 -19.31 -10.84
N LEU A 386 12.06 -18.02 -11.16
CA LEU A 386 11.78 -17.59 -12.53
C LEU A 386 12.96 -17.95 -13.44
N PRO A 387 12.70 -18.47 -14.66
CA PRO A 387 13.77 -18.70 -15.62
C PRO A 387 14.40 -17.37 -16.04
N PRO A 388 15.68 -17.37 -16.47
CA PRO A 388 16.29 -16.20 -17.07
C PRO A 388 15.46 -15.69 -18.26
N SER A 389 15.30 -14.36 -18.34
CA SER A 389 14.53 -13.78 -19.44
C SER A 389 15.18 -14.08 -20.80
N PRO A 390 14.41 -14.51 -21.82
CA PRO A 390 14.93 -14.68 -23.16
C PRO A 390 15.06 -13.36 -23.94
N LEU A 391 14.61 -12.24 -23.36
CA LEU A 391 14.54 -10.93 -24.01
C LEU A 391 15.73 -10.04 -23.59
N PRO A 392 16.18 -9.11 -24.45
CA PRO A 392 17.13 -8.08 -24.04
C PRO A 392 16.43 -7.03 -23.18
N PHE A 393 17.20 -6.27 -22.40
CA PHE A 393 16.69 -5.02 -21.82
C PHE A 393 16.34 -4.03 -22.93
N PRO A 394 15.22 -3.26 -22.84
CA PRO A 394 14.26 -3.22 -21.74
C PRO A 394 13.10 -4.23 -21.83
N ASP A 395 12.98 -4.97 -22.94
CA ASP A 395 11.88 -5.93 -23.15
C ASP A 395 11.83 -7.04 -22.08
N SER A 396 12.97 -7.40 -21.48
CA SER A 396 13.04 -8.31 -20.33
C SER A 396 12.34 -7.79 -19.07
N VAL A 397 12.15 -6.48 -18.96
CA VAL A 397 11.42 -5.85 -17.86
C VAL A 397 9.92 -5.83 -18.16
N PHE A 398 9.50 -5.57 -19.39
CA PHE A 398 8.08 -5.29 -19.66
C PHE A 398 7.31 -6.43 -20.34
N HIS A 399 8.02 -7.30 -21.06
CA HIS A 399 7.42 -8.32 -21.92
C HIS A 399 7.90 -9.74 -21.59
N ASP A 400 8.60 -9.95 -20.47
CA ASP A 400 8.99 -11.28 -20.04
C ASP A 400 7.75 -12.13 -19.68
N PRO A 401 7.49 -13.24 -20.39
CA PRO A 401 6.26 -14.00 -20.19
C PRO A 401 6.16 -14.65 -18.82
N ALA A 402 7.29 -15.09 -18.24
CA ALA A 402 7.29 -15.77 -16.95
C ALA A 402 7.05 -14.77 -15.81
N LYS A 403 7.70 -13.60 -15.89
CA LYS A 403 7.51 -12.49 -14.96
C LYS A 403 6.08 -11.96 -15.01
N ASN A 404 5.56 -11.69 -16.20
CA ASN A 404 4.20 -11.16 -16.35
C ASN A 404 3.15 -12.17 -15.88
N ALA A 405 3.34 -13.47 -16.11
CA ALA A 405 2.46 -14.49 -15.55
C ALA A 405 2.51 -14.58 -14.02
N ALA A 406 3.66 -14.28 -13.39
CA ALA A 406 3.76 -14.20 -11.94
C ALA A 406 3.07 -12.95 -11.39
N LEU A 407 3.27 -11.79 -12.03
CA LEU A 407 2.57 -10.55 -11.70
C LEU A 407 1.06 -10.69 -11.84
N ASP A 408 0.55 -11.30 -12.91
CA ASP A 408 -0.88 -11.53 -13.11
C ASP A 408 -1.48 -12.40 -11.99
N LYS A 409 -0.73 -13.40 -11.47
CA LYS A 409 -1.18 -14.18 -10.31
C LYS A 409 -1.24 -13.33 -9.05
N PHE A 410 -0.24 -12.48 -8.84
CA PHE A 410 -0.21 -11.55 -7.72
C PHE A 410 -1.40 -10.57 -7.78
N TRP A 411 -1.63 -9.94 -8.94
CA TRP A 411 -2.75 -9.01 -9.14
C TRP A 411 -4.11 -9.69 -9.05
N ALA A 412 -4.21 -10.98 -9.39
CA ALA A 412 -5.40 -11.80 -9.20
C ALA A 412 -5.63 -12.29 -7.76
N ASN A 413 -4.74 -11.95 -6.81
CA ASN A 413 -4.69 -12.49 -5.46
C ASN A 413 -4.78 -14.03 -5.44
N ALA A 414 -4.09 -14.70 -6.37
CA ALA A 414 -4.11 -16.16 -6.45
C ALA A 414 -3.57 -16.80 -5.16
N ASP A 415 -4.04 -17.99 -4.84
CA ASP A 415 -3.58 -18.73 -3.67
C ASP A 415 -2.07 -19.01 -3.74
N ASP A 416 -1.39 -18.74 -2.64
CA ASP A 416 -0.01 -19.14 -2.38
C ASP A 416 0.07 -20.63 -1.92
N PRO A 417 1.27 -21.18 -1.70
CA PRO A 417 1.42 -22.57 -1.23
C PRO A 417 0.79 -22.87 0.15
N ASN A 418 0.50 -21.84 0.96
CA ASN A 418 -0.17 -21.96 2.25
C ASN A 418 -1.70 -21.79 2.13
N GLY A 419 -2.24 -21.58 0.93
CA GLY A 419 -3.68 -21.38 0.70
C GLY A 419 -4.16 -19.97 1.09
N VAL A 420 -3.26 -19.00 1.14
CA VAL A 420 -3.56 -17.58 1.36
C VAL A 420 -3.33 -16.82 0.06
N GLY A 421 -4.22 -15.92 -0.33
CA GLY A 421 -4.01 -15.08 -1.51
C GLY A 421 -2.70 -14.28 -1.46
N LEU A 422 -2.02 -14.14 -2.59
CA LEU A 422 -0.71 -13.47 -2.66
C LEU A 422 -0.72 -12.01 -2.17
N GLN A 423 -1.79 -11.24 -2.42
CA GLN A 423 -1.92 -9.87 -1.89
C GLN A 423 -2.19 -9.88 -0.39
N ASN A 424 -2.99 -10.84 0.10
CA ASN A 424 -3.19 -11.03 1.54
C ASN A 424 -1.85 -11.31 2.23
N ASN A 425 -1.02 -12.17 1.64
CA ASN A 425 0.28 -12.51 2.17
C ASN A 425 1.23 -11.29 2.17
N TYR A 426 1.26 -10.53 1.07
CA TYR A 426 2.00 -9.26 1.01
C TYR A 426 1.53 -8.25 2.07
N ALA A 427 0.22 -8.10 2.26
CA ALA A 427 -0.34 -7.23 3.27
C ALA A 427 0.03 -7.68 4.70
N GLN A 428 0.10 -8.99 4.97
CA GLN A 428 0.58 -9.52 6.26
C GLN A 428 2.07 -9.21 6.47
N MET A 429 2.87 -9.34 5.41
CA MET A 429 4.30 -8.99 5.45
C MET A 429 4.48 -7.50 5.74
N MET A 430 3.70 -6.62 5.10
CA MET A 430 3.74 -5.18 5.33
C MET A 430 3.21 -4.80 6.72
N GLN A 431 2.20 -5.49 7.24
CA GLN A 431 1.75 -5.36 8.63
C GLN A 431 2.89 -5.70 9.60
N HIS A 432 3.61 -6.80 9.37
CA HIS A 432 4.75 -7.21 10.19
C HIS A 432 5.88 -6.17 10.16
N LEU A 433 6.27 -5.70 8.98
CA LEU A 433 7.24 -4.62 8.79
C LEU A 433 6.82 -3.36 9.56
N ALA A 434 5.57 -2.92 9.38
CA ALA A 434 5.05 -1.70 10.01
C ALA A 434 5.00 -1.80 11.54
N ASN A 435 4.60 -2.95 12.07
CA ASN A 435 4.62 -3.20 13.51
C ASN A 435 6.05 -3.14 14.08
N TYR A 436 7.03 -3.70 13.36
CA TYR A 436 8.43 -3.71 13.80
C TYR A 436 9.02 -2.29 13.94
N PHE A 437 8.63 -1.39 13.03
CA PHE A 437 9.05 0.02 13.03
C PHE A 437 8.12 0.96 13.79
N ASN A 438 7.01 0.46 14.35
CA ASN A 438 6.06 1.30 15.05
C ASN A 438 6.71 2.06 16.21
N GLY A 439 6.38 3.35 16.32
CA GLY A 439 6.92 4.24 17.35
C GLY A 439 8.36 4.72 17.11
N ASN A 440 9.00 4.36 15.99
CA ASN A 440 10.31 4.93 15.63
C ASN A 440 10.13 6.28 14.92
N PRO A 441 10.46 7.42 15.57
CA PRO A 441 10.19 8.73 15.00
C PRO A 441 11.14 9.07 13.83
N ALA A 442 12.27 8.36 13.68
CA ALA A 442 13.22 8.54 12.58
C ALA A 442 12.78 7.88 11.26
N VAL A 443 11.75 7.04 11.30
CA VAL A 443 11.12 6.51 10.08
C VAL A 443 10.20 7.59 9.51
N LEU A 444 10.57 8.11 8.34
CA LEU A 444 9.78 9.08 7.58
C LEU A 444 8.43 8.49 7.16
N GLY A 445 8.45 7.23 6.72
CA GLY A 445 7.30 6.56 6.16
C GLY A 445 7.63 5.15 5.70
N ILE A 446 6.60 4.46 5.22
CA ILE A 446 6.70 3.17 4.56
C ILE A 446 6.16 3.32 3.14
N GLU A 447 6.99 3.00 2.15
CA GLU A 447 6.60 2.95 0.74
C GLU A 447 6.18 1.54 0.37
N ILE A 448 4.95 1.42 -0.15
CA ILE A 448 4.28 0.13 -0.25
C ILE A 448 4.95 -0.80 -1.26
N MET A 449 5.37 -0.27 -2.42
CA MET A 449 5.92 -1.07 -3.50
C MET A 449 6.66 -0.17 -4.49
N ASN A 450 7.91 -0.53 -4.79
CA ASN A 450 8.73 0.13 -5.80
C ASN A 450 8.29 -0.23 -7.22
N GLU A 451 8.09 0.77 -8.08
CA GLU A 451 7.79 0.66 -9.51
C GLU A 451 6.75 -0.41 -9.91
N PRO A 452 5.49 -0.31 -9.44
CA PRO A 452 4.46 -1.33 -9.70
C PRO A 452 4.35 -1.71 -11.18
N LEU A 453 4.60 -3.00 -11.46
CA LEU A 453 4.58 -3.54 -12.82
C LEU A 453 3.18 -4.11 -13.18
N PRO A 454 2.57 -3.67 -14.30
CA PRO A 454 1.23 -4.10 -14.70
C PRO A 454 1.08 -5.56 -15.20
N GLY A 455 2.16 -6.35 -15.21
CA GLY A 455 2.16 -7.67 -15.82
C GLY A 455 1.73 -7.62 -17.30
N ASN A 456 0.80 -8.49 -17.70
CA ASN A 456 0.30 -8.51 -19.08
C ASN A 456 -0.58 -7.29 -19.44
N GLN A 457 -0.89 -6.41 -18.49
CA GLN A 457 -1.56 -5.13 -18.76
C GLN A 457 -0.62 -4.01 -19.20
N TYR A 458 0.69 -4.26 -19.33
CA TYR A 458 1.67 -3.21 -19.62
C TYR A 458 1.32 -2.40 -20.89
N ASP A 459 1.06 -3.06 -22.02
CA ASP A 459 0.75 -2.38 -23.29
C ASP A 459 -0.54 -1.55 -23.20
N ALA A 460 -1.55 -2.07 -22.51
CA ALA A 460 -2.81 -1.36 -22.31
C ALA A 460 -2.60 -0.12 -21.42
N THR A 461 -1.81 -0.27 -20.35
CA THR A 461 -1.48 0.81 -19.41
C THR A 461 -0.64 1.89 -20.09
N LEU A 462 0.35 1.49 -20.89
CA LEU A 462 1.16 2.39 -21.72
C LEU A 462 0.32 3.14 -22.77
N ALA A 463 -0.71 2.48 -23.32
CA ALA A 463 -1.70 3.11 -24.20
C ALA A 463 -2.72 4.01 -23.46
N GLY A 464 -2.60 4.17 -22.15
CA GLY A 464 -3.41 5.05 -21.32
C GLY A 464 -4.64 4.40 -20.69
N SER A 465 -4.73 3.06 -20.63
CA SER A 465 -5.82 2.38 -19.92
C SER A 465 -5.75 2.67 -18.40
N PRO A 466 -6.84 3.13 -17.76
CA PRO A 466 -6.88 3.34 -16.31
C PRO A 466 -7.02 2.03 -15.51
N TYR A 467 -7.18 0.89 -16.19
CA TYR A 467 -7.63 -0.33 -15.55
C TYR A 467 -6.66 -0.83 -14.46
N PHE A 468 -5.36 -0.94 -14.78
CA PHE A 468 -4.37 -1.42 -13.81
C PHE A 468 -4.32 -0.53 -12.57
N GLU A 469 -4.10 0.78 -12.77
CA GLU A 469 -3.98 1.71 -11.66
C GLU A 469 -5.27 1.84 -10.84
N GLY A 470 -6.43 1.91 -11.51
CA GLY A 470 -7.72 2.15 -10.85
C GLY A 470 -8.37 0.90 -10.25
N GLN A 471 -8.20 -0.28 -10.86
CA GLN A 471 -8.92 -1.51 -10.49
C GLN A 471 -8.03 -2.63 -9.94
N GLU A 472 -6.71 -2.52 -9.99
CA GLU A 472 -5.80 -3.50 -9.39
C GLU A 472 -4.90 -2.84 -8.34
N LEU A 473 -4.16 -1.80 -8.74
CA LEU A 473 -3.16 -1.15 -7.89
C LEU A 473 -3.79 -0.34 -6.74
N THR A 474 -4.82 0.46 -7.00
CA THR A 474 -5.49 1.26 -5.96
C THR A 474 -6.17 0.40 -4.88
N PRO A 475 -6.95 -0.65 -5.22
CA PRO A 475 -7.49 -1.56 -4.21
C PRO A 475 -6.40 -2.27 -3.39
N PHE A 476 -5.32 -2.70 -4.04
CA PHE A 476 -4.15 -3.26 -3.35
C PHE A 476 -3.56 -2.28 -2.34
N TYR A 477 -3.35 -1.01 -2.72
CA TYR A 477 -2.88 0.01 -1.77
C TYR A 477 -3.83 0.23 -0.60
N ASN A 478 -5.14 0.21 -0.83
CA ASN A 478 -6.12 0.31 0.25
C ASN A 478 -6.03 -0.89 1.21
N GLN A 479 -5.82 -2.09 0.70
CA GLN A 479 -5.64 -3.29 1.52
C GLN A 479 -4.38 -3.19 2.39
N VAL A 480 -3.23 -2.89 1.78
CA VAL A 480 -1.95 -2.79 2.51
C VAL A 480 -1.97 -1.63 3.50
N THR A 481 -2.61 -0.52 3.15
CA THR A 481 -2.79 0.63 4.04
C THR A 481 -3.57 0.25 5.30
N LEU A 482 -4.68 -0.47 5.17
CA LEU A 482 -5.43 -0.97 6.33
C LEU A 482 -4.59 -1.92 7.19
N ALA A 483 -3.81 -2.80 6.56
CA ALA A 483 -2.90 -3.70 7.26
C ALA A 483 -1.85 -2.92 8.07
N ILE A 484 -1.17 -1.93 7.47
CA ILE A 484 -0.22 -1.05 8.17
C ILE A 484 -0.89 -0.32 9.33
N ARG A 485 -2.07 0.27 9.12
CA ARG A 485 -2.79 1.06 10.13
C ARG A 485 -3.25 0.25 11.33
N SER A 486 -3.48 -1.05 11.16
CA SER A 486 -3.86 -1.94 12.27
C SER A 486 -2.78 -2.06 13.37
N VAL A 487 -1.54 -1.68 13.07
CA VAL A 487 -0.38 -1.84 13.97
C VAL A 487 0.52 -0.60 14.07
N ASN A 488 0.43 0.31 13.11
CA ASN A 488 1.21 1.54 13.05
C ASN A 488 0.30 2.71 12.57
N PRO A 489 -0.46 3.32 13.49
CA PRO A 489 -1.51 4.27 13.15
C PRO A 489 -0.99 5.60 12.57
N ASP A 490 0.26 5.98 12.85
CA ASP A 490 0.76 7.32 12.55
C ASP A 490 1.80 7.40 11.43
N VAL A 491 2.38 6.28 10.99
CA VAL A 491 3.44 6.32 9.97
C VAL A 491 2.90 6.86 8.64
N PRO A 492 3.54 7.85 8.00
CA PRO A 492 3.17 8.24 6.64
C PRO A 492 3.31 7.06 5.67
N ILE A 493 2.31 6.90 4.79
CA ILE A 493 2.31 5.83 3.78
C ILE A 493 2.64 6.45 2.42
N PHE A 494 3.70 5.96 1.80
CA PHE A 494 4.12 6.32 0.46
C PHE A 494 3.63 5.27 -0.53
N PHE A 495 3.15 5.70 -1.69
CA PHE A 495 2.66 4.82 -2.73
C PHE A 495 2.96 5.40 -4.12
N GLU A 496 3.35 4.51 -5.04
CA GLU A 496 3.79 4.89 -6.39
C GLU A 496 2.65 4.73 -7.41
N PRO A 497 2.66 5.49 -8.53
CA PRO A 497 1.90 5.12 -9.71
C PRO A 497 2.50 3.88 -10.39
N ALA A 498 1.82 3.35 -11.40
CA ALA A 498 2.43 2.34 -12.26
C ALA A 498 3.71 2.90 -12.90
N ILE A 499 4.70 2.03 -13.16
CA ILE A 499 5.99 2.43 -13.78
C ILE A 499 5.83 3.24 -15.07
N THR A 500 4.70 3.10 -15.77
CA THR A 500 4.35 3.89 -16.95
C THR A 500 4.32 5.40 -16.72
N ALA A 501 4.13 5.86 -15.48
CA ALA A 501 4.19 7.28 -15.14
C ALA A 501 5.57 7.90 -15.39
N ALA A 502 6.65 7.13 -15.16
CA ALA A 502 8.03 7.54 -15.50
C ALA A 502 8.26 7.66 -17.02
N PHE A 503 7.31 7.20 -17.84
CA PHE A 503 7.30 7.39 -19.30
C PHE A 503 6.29 8.47 -19.76
N GLN A 504 5.92 9.40 -18.87
CA GLN A 504 4.99 10.52 -19.07
C GLN A 504 3.51 10.12 -19.23
N ILE A 505 3.15 8.87 -18.98
CA ILE A 505 1.74 8.49 -18.94
C ILE A 505 1.10 9.16 -17.71
N PRO A 506 -0.08 9.82 -17.84
CA PRO A 506 -0.74 10.43 -16.70
C PRO A 506 -1.04 9.40 -15.60
N VAL A 507 -0.92 9.82 -14.34
CA VAL A 507 -1.30 9.00 -13.17
C VAL A 507 -2.83 8.85 -13.15
N GLN A 508 -3.32 7.62 -13.14
CA GLN A 508 -4.73 7.22 -13.18
C GLN A 508 -5.14 6.37 -11.97
N LEU A 509 -4.36 6.42 -10.88
CA LEU A 509 -4.75 5.86 -9.59
C LEU A 509 -6.11 6.43 -9.13
N GLY A 510 -6.86 5.61 -8.39
CA GLY A 510 -7.98 6.06 -7.58
C GLY A 510 -7.52 6.55 -6.21
N THR A 511 -8.46 6.80 -5.28
CA THR A 511 -8.08 7.27 -3.94
C THR A 511 -7.51 6.15 -3.08
N VAL A 512 -6.31 6.35 -2.55
CA VAL A 512 -5.79 5.60 -1.39
C VAL A 512 -6.41 6.21 -0.13
N ASN A 513 -7.26 5.46 0.56
CA ASN A 513 -8.18 5.92 1.60
C ASN A 513 -7.49 6.08 2.96
N ASP A 514 -6.51 6.97 3.04
CA ASP A 514 -5.86 7.35 4.30
C ASP A 514 -5.42 8.81 4.28
N SER A 515 -5.56 9.49 5.42
CA SER A 515 -5.29 10.92 5.54
C SER A 515 -3.80 11.26 5.65
N ASN A 516 -2.94 10.26 5.90
CA ASN A 516 -1.51 10.44 6.09
C ASN A 516 -0.71 9.70 5.02
N THR A 517 -0.95 10.09 3.77
CA THR A 517 -0.37 9.47 2.58
C THR A 517 0.43 10.47 1.74
N VAL A 518 1.39 9.96 0.98
CA VAL A 518 2.27 10.73 0.08
C VAL A 518 2.34 9.99 -1.25
N LEU A 519 2.11 10.71 -2.36
CA LEU A 519 2.43 10.17 -3.68
C LEU A 519 3.96 10.14 -3.83
N SER A 520 4.54 8.96 -3.97
CA SER A 520 5.90 8.79 -4.47
C SER A 520 5.88 8.64 -5.99
N PHE A 521 6.84 9.24 -6.68
CA PHE A 521 6.97 9.09 -8.13
C PHE A 521 8.43 9.11 -8.57
N HIS A 522 8.71 8.48 -9.70
CA HIS A 522 10.04 8.43 -10.28
C HIS A 522 10.13 9.33 -11.52
N ASP A 523 11.31 9.90 -11.75
CA ASP A 523 11.59 10.78 -12.88
C ASP A 523 12.94 10.43 -13.50
N TYR A 524 12.93 9.71 -14.62
CA TYR A 524 14.15 9.27 -15.30
C TYR A 524 14.22 9.83 -16.72
N VAL A 525 15.33 10.50 -17.03
CA VAL A 525 15.74 10.84 -18.39
C VAL A 525 16.68 9.76 -18.92
N TYR A 526 16.26 9.07 -19.98
CA TYR A 526 17.04 7.96 -20.56
C TYR A 526 17.93 8.39 -21.71
N VAL A 527 17.52 9.38 -22.51
CA VAL A 527 18.21 9.71 -23.76
C VAL A 527 18.10 11.17 -24.13
N GLU A 528 19.15 11.69 -24.77
CA GLU A 528 19.11 12.95 -25.50
C GLU A 528 19.02 12.68 -27.01
N GLN A 529 17.99 13.23 -27.66
CA GLN A 529 17.86 13.19 -29.12
C GLN A 529 17.71 14.60 -29.69
N GLY A 530 18.73 15.07 -30.40
CA GLY A 530 18.70 16.37 -31.07
C GLY A 530 18.55 17.56 -30.12
N GLY A 531 19.09 17.47 -28.90
CA GLY A 531 18.96 18.49 -27.86
C GLY A 531 17.67 18.40 -27.03
N VAL A 532 16.86 17.36 -27.23
CA VAL A 532 15.66 17.08 -26.42
C VAL A 532 15.96 15.91 -25.49
N LEU A 533 15.72 16.10 -24.20
CA LEU A 533 15.82 15.08 -23.18
C LEU A 533 14.50 14.31 -23.12
N LEU A 534 14.58 12.98 -23.14
CA LEU A 534 13.42 12.09 -23.17
C LEU A 534 13.56 10.97 -22.15
N PRO A 535 12.47 10.64 -21.44
CA PRO A 535 11.22 11.40 -21.26
C PRO A 535 11.41 12.85 -20.74
N ASP A 536 10.39 13.69 -20.87
CA ASP A 536 10.41 15.06 -20.33
C ASP A 536 10.07 15.04 -18.83
N ALA A 537 11.07 15.33 -18.00
CA ALA A 537 10.97 15.39 -16.55
C ALA A 537 9.88 16.37 -16.05
N GLY A 538 9.70 17.50 -16.74
CA GLY A 538 8.67 18.47 -16.42
C GLY A 538 7.26 17.93 -16.58
N ILE A 539 7.02 17.12 -17.61
CA ILE A 539 5.73 16.46 -17.83
C ILE A 539 5.46 15.40 -16.76
N ILE A 540 6.45 14.58 -16.42
CA ILE A 540 6.34 13.55 -15.37
C ILE A 540 5.95 14.18 -14.04
N ALA A 541 6.72 15.18 -13.59
CA ALA A 541 6.44 15.89 -12.36
C ALA A 541 5.07 16.60 -12.38
N THR A 542 4.68 17.18 -13.53
CA THR A 542 3.37 17.82 -13.67
C THR A 542 2.22 16.82 -13.50
N ASN A 543 2.33 15.63 -14.08
CA ASN A 543 1.32 14.58 -13.94
C ASN A 543 1.19 14.10 -12.49
N ALA A 544 2.32 13.85 -11.82
CA ALA A 544 2.35 13.44 -10.41
C ALA A 544 1.73 14.51 -9.51
N LEU A 545 2.11 15.79 -9.69
CA LEU A 545 1.58 16.91 -8.91
C LEU A 545 0.09 17.16 -9.16
N ALA A 546 -0.41 16.92 -10.38
CA ALA A 546 -1.83 17.04 -10.69
C ALA A 546 -2.66 16.02 -9.90
N TYR A 547 -2.20 14.76 -9.80
CA TYR A 547 -2.83 13.76 -8.95
C TYR A 547 -2.75 14.15 -7.48
N ALA A 548 -1.56 14.46 -6.96
CA ALA A 548 -1.38 14.80 -5.55
C ALA A 548 -2.25 16.01 -5.13
N GLN A 549 -2.36 17.02 -5.99
CA GLN A 549 -3.24 18.17 -5.77
C GLN A 549 -4.73 17.79 -5.76
N ALA A 550 -5.17 16.91 -6.67
CA ALA A 550 -6.56 16.46 -6.74
C ALA A 550 -6.97 15.67 -5.48
N HIS A 551 -6.02 15.00 -4.84
CA HIS A 551 -6.23 14.21 -3.62
C HIS A 551 -5.85 14.95 -2.33
N GLY A 552 -5.27 16.15 -2.42
CA GLY A 552 -4.91 16.96 -1.25
C GLY A 552 -3.77 16.37 -0.42
N ILE A 553 -2.82 15.67 -1.07
CA ILE A 553 -1.69 14.99 -0.44
C ILE A 553 -0.35 15.57 -0.93
N PRO A 554 0.78 15.34 -0.23
CA PRO A 554 2.10 15.69 -0.74
C PRO A 554 2.52 14.76 -1.90
N ALA A 555 3.45 15.25 -2.72
CA ALA A 555 4.18 14.42 -3.68
C ALA A 555 5.68 14.52 -3.40
N MET A 556 6.40 13.41 -3.56
CA MET A 556 7.86 13.34 -3.41
C MET A 556 8.47 12.51 -4.54
N MET A 557 9.58 12.98 -5.10
CA MET A 557 10.31 12.27 -6.15
C MET A 557 11.25 11.24 -5.51
N THR A 558 10.80 10.01 -5.33
CA THR A 558 11.52 8.99 -4.55
C THR A 558 12.69 8.36 -5.29
N GLU A 559 12.71 8.46 -6.62
CA GLU A 559 13.86 8.16 -7.46
C GLU A 559 13.96 9.09 -8.67
N PHE A 560 15.19 9.39 -9.06
CA PHE A 560 15.57 10.03 -10.31
C PHE A 560 17.07 9.81 -10.55
N GLY A 561 17.59 10.21 -11.70
CA GLY A 561 19.02 10.15 -11.97
C GLY A 561 19.44 8.81 -12.55
N SER A 562 20.16 8.00 -11.77
CA SER A 562 20.92 6.84 -12.28
C SER A 562 21.86 7.26 -13.41
N SER A 563 22.53 8.39 -13.24
CA SER A 563 23.34 8.99 -14.30
C SER A 563 24.41 9.93 -13.73
N SER A 564 25.57 9.96 -14.39
CA SER A 564 26.61 10.98 -14.19
C SER A 564 26.53 12.14 -15.20
N ASN A 565 25.49 12.16 -16.03
CA ASN A 565 25.23 13.22 -16.98
C ASN A 565 24.57 14.41 -16.29
N GLN A 566 25.35 15.48 -16.09
CA GLN A 566 24.87 16.70 -15.44
C GLN A 566 23.67 17.34 -16.14
N ALA A 567 23.49 17.17 -17.45
CA ALA A 567 22.32 17.73 -18.14
C ALA A 567 21.03 17.01 -17.74
N PHE A 568 21.09 15.68 -17.51
CA PHE A 568 19.95 14.86 -17.13
C PHE A 568 19.57 15.18 -15.68
N LEU A 569 20.56 15.11 -14.77
CA LEU A 569 20.37 15.45 -13.35
C LEU A 569 19.79 16.87 -13.16
N ASN A 570 20.28 17.87 -13.91
CA ASN A 570 19.73 19.23 -13.80
C ASN A 570 18.30 19.35 -14.35
N ALA A 571 17.94 18.57 -15.37
CA ALA A 571 16.59 18.56 -15.91
C ALA A 571 15.59 17.95 -14.92
N GLU A 572 15.96 16.87 -14.23
CA GLU A 572 15.12 16.18 -13.23
C GLU A 572 15.03 16.99 -11.92
N LEU A 573 16.12 17.66 -11.51
CA LEU A 573 16.11 18.55 -10.33
C LEU A 573 15.26 19.82 -10.53
N GLN A 574 15.08 20.26 -11.78
CA GLN A 574 14.43 21.53 -12.08
C GLN A 574 12.95 21.56 -11.67
N PRO A 575 12.10 20.57 -12.03
CA PRO A 575 10.72 20.50 -11.53
C PRO A 575 10.65 20.44 -10.00
N ALA A 576 11.60 19.75 -9.35
CA ALA A 576 11.62 19.67 -7.89
C ALA A 576 11.90 21.03 -7.22
N ASP A 577 12.88 21.78 -7.74
CA ASP A 577 13.17 23.16 -7.32
C ASP A 577 11.97 24.09 -7.58
N GLN A 578 11.31 23.98 -8.74
CA GLN A 578 10.17 24.83 -9.12
C GLN A 578 8.92 24.62 -8.26
N ASN A 579 8.67 23.37 -7.86
CA ASN A 579 7.48 22.98 -7.11
C ASN A 579 7.75 22.83 -5.60
N THR A 580 9.00 23.02 -5.17
CA THR A 580 9.44 22.86 -3.78
C THR A 580 9.09 21.48 -3.22
N ILE A 581 9.33 20.43 -4.01
CA ILE A 581 9.16 19.03 -3.58
C ILE A 581 10.50 18.42 -3.18
N GLY A 582 10.43 17.43 -2.29
CA GLY A 582 11.59 16.64 -1.90
C GLY A 582 11.98 15.61 -2.95
N TRP A 583 13.20 15.08 -2.85
CA TRP A 583 13.70 14.06 -3.76
C TRP A 583 14.74 13.13 -3.14
N MET A 584 14.88 11.93 -3.69
CA MET A 584 15.94 10.97 -3.37
C MET A 584 16.58 10.46 -4.66
N GLU A 585 17.87 10.71 -4.87
CA GLU A 585 18.55 10.33 -6.11
C GLU A 585 18.94 8.85 -6.10
N TRP A 586 18.87 8.19 -7.26
CA TRP A 586 19.40 6.86 -7.48
C TRP A 586 20.82 6.96 -8.06
N SER A 587 21.89 6.54 -7.38
CA SER A 587 21.90 5.95 -6.03
C SER A 587 23.18 6.28 -5.23
N TYR A 588 23.15 5.96 -3.93
CA TYR A 588 24.32 6.14 -3.08
C TYR A 588 25.54 5.34 -3.57
N SER A 589 25.35 4.07 -3.92
CA SER A 589 26.45 3.13 -4.18
C SER A 589 26.32 2.33 -5.48
N ASP A 590 27.45 1.80 -5.96
CA ASP A 590 27.50 1.02 -7.20
C ASP A 590 26.64 -0.25 -7.09
N THR A 591 25.54 -0.31 -7.84
CA THR A 591 24.65 -1.47 -7.85
C THR A 591 25.09 -2.53 -8.85
N THR A 592 26.17 -2.26 -9.61
CA THR A 592 26.68 -3.07 -10.73
C THR A 592 25.78 -3.11 -11.97
N TYR A 593 24.60 -2.49 -11.91
CA TYR A 593 23.66 -2.38 -13.03
C TYR A 593 24.12 -1.33 -14.06
N GLY A 594 24.70 -0.23 -13.58
CA GLY A 594 25.12 0.90 -14.39
C GLY A 594 23.97 1.86 -14.67
N GLY A 595 24.33 3.10 -15.00
CA GLY A 595 23.36 4.17 -15.19
C GLY A 595 22.44 3.95 -16.39
N VAL A 596 21.24 4.53 -16.33
CA VAL A 596 20.20 4.43 -17.38
C VAL A 596 20.66 4.94 -18.76
N ASP A 597 21.68 5.79 -18.78
CA ASP A 597 22.30 6.36 -19.98
C ASP A 597 23.67 5.72 -20.33
N GLY A 598 24.06 4.66 -19.61
CA GLY A 598 25.34 3.96 -19.74
C GLY A 598 26.50 4.61 -18.98
N THR A 599 26.26 5.67 -18.20
CA THR A 599 27.28 6.24 -17.29
C THR A 599 27.28 5.53 -15.93
N THR A 600 28.06 6.02 -14.96
CA THR A 600 28.01 5.51 -13.58
C THR A 600 26.81 6.10 -12.84
N GLU A 601 26.13 5.28 -12.03
CA GLU A 601 24.90 5.65 -11.30
C GLU A 601 25.12 6.06 -9.84
N TRP A 602 26.36 5.97 -9.35
CA TRP A 602 26.66 6.10 -7.92
C TRP A 602 27.26 7.45 -7.53
N VAL A 603 26.96 7.90 -6.32
CA VAL A 603 27.65 9.01 -5.65
C VAL A 603 28.92 8.56 -4.95
N VAL A 604 28.87 7.44 -4.22
CA VAL A 604 29.99 6.80 -3.51
C VAL A 604 30.14 5.37 -4.01
N LYS A 605 31.25 5.05 -4.67
CA LYS A 605 31.37 3.78 -5.39
C LYS A 605 31.24 2.55 -4.48
N ASP A 606 32.08 2.48 -3.46
CA ASP A 606 32.19 1.34 -2.55
C ASP A 606 32.07 1.82 -1.11
N PRO A 607 30.94 1.55 -0.43
CA PRO A 607 30.74 1.91 0.98
C PRO A 607 31.72 1.22 1.95
N ASN A 608 32.47 0.19 1.53
CA ASN A 608 33.53 -0.38 2.37
C ASN A 608 34.78 0.50 2.46
N LEU A 609 34.85 1.57 1.66
CA LEU A 609 35.93 2.53 1.65
C LEU A 609 35.42 3.90 2.13
N PRO A 610 36.24 4.69 2.84
CA PRO A 610 35.82 6.02 3.25
C PRO A 610 35.32 6.87 2.06
N PRO A 611 34.23 7.65 2.22
CA PRO A 611 33.61 8.41 1.13
C PRO A 611 34.42 9.68 0.81
N VAL A 612 35.64 9.48 0.29
CA VAL A 612 36.58 10.54 -0.07
C VAL A 612 37.32 10.25 -1.37
N GLY A 613 37.87 11.30 -1.99
CA GLY A 613 38.76 11.19 -3.13
C GLY A 613 38.12 10.45 -4.30
N ALA A 614 38.82 9.43 -4.84
CA ALA A 614 38.37 8.68 -6.00
C ALA A 614 37.14 7.77 -5.73
N ASN A 615 36.76 7.57 -4.47
CA ASN A 615 35.55 6.83 -4.11
C ASN A 615 34.28 7.68 -4.31
N VAL A 616 34.41 8.99 -4.52
CA VAL A 616 33.28 9.92 -4.64
C VAL A 616 33.19 10.47 -6.05
N ASN A 617 32.01 10.36 -6.65
CA ASN A 617 31.67 11.00 -7.91
C ASN A 617 31.43 12.50 -7.67
N THR A 618 32.53 13.25 -7.59
CA THR A 618 32.50 14.68 -7.21
C THR A 618 31.62 15.54 -8.13
N PRO A 619 31.61 15.35 -9.48
CA PRO A 619 30.70 16.11 -10.35
C PRO A 619 29.22 15.87 -10.07
N VAL A 620 28.82 14.62 -9.82
CA VAL A 620 27.44 14.29 -9.44
C VAL A 620 27.12 14.90 -8.08
N LEU A 621 27.99 14.68 -7.08
CA LEU A 621 27.82 15.27 -5.76
C LEU A 621 27.63 16.80 -5.83
N GLN A 622 28.45 17.51 -6.61
CA GLN A 622 28.34 18.96 -6.82
C GLN A 622 27.00 19.38 -7.45
N THR A 623 26.44 18.54 -8.32
CA THR A 623 25.13 18.80 -8.94
C THR A 623 23.99 18.64 -7.94
N LEU A 624 24.06 17.60 -7.09
CA LEU A 624 23.04 17.29 -6.09
C LEU A 624 23.09 18.21 -4.86
N THR A 625 24.29 18.64 -4.45
CA THR A 625 24.53 19.43 -3.23
C THR A 625 24.27 20.93 -3.43
N ARG A 626 23.00 21.29 -3.56
CA ARG A 626 22.52 22.68 -3.72
C ARG A 626 21.93 23.20 -2.41
N PRO A 627 22.03 24.51 -2.10
CA PRO A 627 21.31 25.06 -0.95
C PRO A 627 19.81 24.90 -1.07
N TYR A 628 19.18 24.60 0.05
CA TYR A 628 17.71 24.49 0.14
C TYR A 628 17.24 24.67 1.58
N ALA A 629 16.01 25.13 1.73
CA ALA A 629 15.38 25.24 3.04
C ALA A 629 14.91 23.85 3.50
N GLN A 630 15.53 23.32 4.56
CA GLN A 630 15.23 22.00 5.11
C GLN A 630 13.97 22.02 5.96
N VAL A 631 13.84 23.02 6.83
CA VAL A 631 12.72 23.16 7.76
C VAL A 631 12.30 24.62 7.81
N ILE A 632 11.02 24.90 7.57
CA ILE A 632 10.52 26.24 7.27
C ILE A 632 9.42 26.60 8.26
N ALA A 633 9.66 27.61 9.09
CA ALA A 633 8.67 28.20 9.98
C ALA A 633 7.71 29.12 9.19
N GLY A 634 6.99 28.51 8.25
CA GLY A 634 6.16 29.22 7.30
C GLY A 634 5.71 28.34 6.13
N THR A 635 5.09 28.97 5.14
CA THR A 635 4.69 28.33 3.88
C THR A 635 5.70 28.69 2.78
N PRO A 636 6.33 27.69 2.12
CA PRO A 636 7.31 27.95 1.08
C PRO A 636 6.74 28.76 -0.09
N GLY A 637 7.55 29.70 -0.58
CA GLY A 637 7.26 30.54 -1.74
C GLY A 637 8.25 30.28 -2.87
N ALA A 638 8.74 31.34 -3.50
CA ALA A 638 9.67 31.22 -4.63
C ALA A 638 11.04 30.68 -4.20
N PHE A 639 11.56 29.75 -4.99
CA PHE A 639 12.91 29.17 -4.90
C PHE A 639 13.65 29.41 -6.21
N SER A 640 14.95 29.73 -6.13
CA SER A 640 15.85 29.67 -7.28
C SER A 640 17.29 29.40 -6.83
N PHE A 641 18.01 28.56 -7.57
CA PHE A 641 19.45 28.45 -7.46
C PHE A 641 20.09 28.49 -8.86
N ALA A 642 20.84 29.55 -9.12
CA ALA A 642 21.51 29.77 -10.40
C ALA A 642 22.84 30.49 -10.19
N ASN A 643 23.88 30.05 -10.88
CA ASN A 643 25.21 30.66 -10.85
C ASN A 643 25.75 30.88 -9.42
N GLY A 644 25.55 29.90 -8.52
CA GLY A 644 25.95 29.97 -7.12
C GLY A 644 25.10 30.90 -6.23
N THR A 645 24.09 31.56 -6.79
CA THR A 645 23.16 32.41 -6.04
C THR A 645 21.90 31.62 -5.71
N PHE A 646 21.64 31.46 -4.41
CA PHE A 646 20.41 30.88 -3.89
C PHE A 646 19.47 32.00 -3.44
N GLN A 647 18.22 31.96 -3.88
CA GLN A 647 17.17 32.85 -3.41
C GLN A 647 15.98 32.03 -2.98
N PHE A 648 15.45 32.35 -1.80
CA PHE A 648 14.30 31.67 -1.25
C PHE A 648 13.40 32.65 -0.51
N SER A 649 12.10 32.50 -0.69
CA SER A 649 11.08 33.28 0.01
C SER A 649 10.06 32.36 0.65
N TYR A 650 9.50 32.78 1.77
CA TYR A 650 8.41 32.08 2.44
C TYR A 650 7.50 33.06 3.17
N SER A 651 6.21 32.72 3.27
CA SER A 651 5.30 33.43 4.18
C SER A 651 5.47 32.92 5.59
N THR A 652 5.31 33.77 6.61
CA THR A 652 5.28 33.34 8.02
C THR A 652 3.96 32.65 8.41
N GLN A 653 3.00 32.54 7.49
CA GLN A 653 1.78 31.76 7.69
C GLN A 653 2.08 30.27 7.76
N ARG A 654 1.39 29.58 8.67
CA ARG A 654 1.41 28.13 8.79
C ARG A 654 0.76 27.50 7.57
N ALA A 655 1.32 26.38 7.12
CA ALA A 655 0.86 25.67 5.93
C ALA A 655 -0.55 25.08 6.09
N ASP A 656 -0.95 24.80 7.32
CA ASP A 656 -2.27 24.29 7.71
C ASP A 656 -3.36 25.38 7.81
N GLY A 657 -3.00 26.66 7.58
CA GLY A 657 -3.91 27.80 7.66
C GLY A 657 -4.31 28.20 9.08
N THR A 658 -3.69 27.64 10.13
CA THR A 658 -4.05 27.92 11.54
C THR A 658 -3.52 29.26 12.08
N GLY A 659 -2.85 30.04 11.24
CA GLY A 659 -2.37 31.38 11.57
C GLY A 659 -0.92 31.59 11.12
N SER A 660 -0.17 32.40 11.87
CA SER A 660 1.25 32.68 11.61
C SER A 660 2.14 32.12 12.71
N PHE A 661 3.36 31.77 12.34
CA PHE A 661 4.43 31.55 13.30
C PHE A 661 4.75 32.83 14.08
N ALA A 662 5.14 32.67 15.34
CA ALA A 662 5.52 33.80 16.19
C ALA A 662 6.84 34.41 15.69
N ALA A 663 7.07 35.69 15.98
CA ALA A 663 8.35 36.34 15.75
C ALA A 663 9.49 35.56 16.41
N GLY A 664 10.64 35.52 15.74
CA GLY A 664 11.79 34.73 16.17
C GLY A 664 11.69 33.23 15.84
N SER A 665 10.59 32.76 15.24
CA SER A 665 10.52 31.37 14.74
C SER A 665 11.57 31.15 13.65
N GLN A 666 12.20 29.98 13.68
CA GLN A 666 13.43 29.69 12.94
C GLN A 666 13.18 28.77 11.74
N THR A 667 13.76 29.17 10.61
CA THR A 667 13.89 28.40 9.38
C THR A 667 15.35 27.99 9.20
N THR A 668 15.58 26.72 8.87
CA THR A 668 16.92 26.15 8.63
C THR A 668 17.13 25.91 7.15
N ILE A 669 18.22 26.44 6.61
CA ILE A 669 18.64 26.32 5.22
C ILE A 669 19.98 25.58 5.19
N SER A 670 20.04 24.48 4.45
CA SER A 670 21.30 23.79 4.16
C SER A 670 22.11 24.63 3.18
N VAL A 671 23.39 24.85 3.48
CA VAL A 671 24.35 25.54 2.61
C VAL A 671 25.65 24.71 2.58
N PRO A 672 25.71 23.65 1.75
CA PRO A 672 26.86 22.76 1.70
C PRO A 672 28.15 23.48 1.31
N ALA A 673 29.26 23.16 2.00
CA ALA A 673 30.56 23.82 1.78
C ALA A 673 31.10 23.58 0.36
N ILE A 674 30.75 22.45 -0.27
CA ILE A 674 31.18 22.11 -1.63
C ILE A 674 30.66 23.11 -2.69
N GLY A 675 29.49 23.71 -2.47
CA GLY A 675 28.94 24.78 -3.32
C GLY A 675 29.50 26.17 -3.01
N TYR A 676 30.11 26.35 -1.83
CA TYR A 676 30.65 27.63 -1.33
C TYR A 676 32.03 27.45 -0.69
N PRO A 677 33.06 27.00 -1.44
CA PRO A 677 34.35 26.63 -0.88
C PRO A 677 35.09 27.79 -0.20
N ASN A 678 34.77 29.04 -0.57
CA ASN A 678 35.33 30.25 0.03
C ASN A 678 34.37 30.92 1.03
N GLY A 679 33.30 30.23 1.43
CA GLY A 679 32.21 30.79 2.23
C GLY A 679 31.16 31.53 1.40
N TYR A 680 30.16 32.08 2.09
CA TYR A 680 29.01 32.73 1.50
C TYR A 680 28.64 34.03 2.23
N GLN A 681 27.85 34.87 1.55
CA GLN A 681 27.23 36.06 2.12
C GLN A 681 25.72 35.89 2.11
N VAL A 682 25.04 36.45 3.11
CA VAL A 682 23.58 36.35 3.25
C VAL A 682 22.97 37.74 3.33
N SER A 683 21.92 37.97 2.55
CA SER A 683 21.00 39.10 2.69
C SER A 683 19.64 38.55 3.10
N VAL A 684 19.01 39.15 4.10
CA VAL A 684 17.69 38.75 4.60
C VAL A 684 16.80 39.98 4.71
N THR A 685 15.53 39.85 4.29
CA THR A 685 14.47 40.83 4.53
C THR A 685 13.32 40.15 5.24
N GLY A 686 12.77 40.78 6.28
CA GLY A 686 11.71 40.19 7.13
C GLY A 686 12.22 39.18 8.16
N GLY A 687 13.53 39.08 8.32
CA GLY A 687 14.21 38.21 9.29
C GLY A 687 15.68 38.55 9.39
N HIS A 688 16.40 37.83 10.24
CA HIS A 688 17.83 37.98 10.46
C HIS A 688 18.53 36.64 10.68
N VAL A 689 19.83 36.60 10.36
CA VAL A 689 20.68 35.41 10.55
C VAL A 689 20.98 35.23 12.03
N VAL A 690 20.82 34.01 12.55
CA VAL A 690 21.16 33.66 13.94
C VAL A 690 22.24 32.56 14.03
N SER A 691 22.55 31.89 12.93
CA SER A 691 23.68 30.95 12.85
C SER A 691 25.03 31.66 12.79
N ALA A 692 26.11 30.95 13.09
CA ALA A 692 27.47 31.45 12.91
C ALA A 692 27.77 31.75 11.42
N PRO A 693 28.71 32.66 11.11
CA PRO A 693 29.17 32.88 9.75
C PRO A 693 29.66 31.58 9.08
N ASN A 694 29.26 31.36 7.83
CA ASN A 694 29.60 30.18 7.03
C ASN A 694 29.16 28.82 7.64
N ALA A 695 28.16 28.81 8.53
CA ALA A 695 27.59 27.57 9.00
C ALA A 695 26.97 26.76 7.84
N SER A 696 27.14 25.43 7.83
CA SER A 696 26.48 24.55 6.85
C SER A 696 24.96 24.51 7.01
N GLN A 697 24.46 24.84 8.20
CA GLN A 697 23.06 25.13 8.47
C GLN A 697 22.91 26.63 8.75
N LEU A 698 22.44 27.36 7.74
CA LEU A 698 22.05 28.76 7.85
C LEU A 698 20.70 28.84 8.55
N VAL A 699 20.65 29.51 9.71
CA VAL A 699 19.41 29.65 10.49
C VAL A 699 18.92 31.10 10.42
N ILE A 700 17.67 31.26 10.00
CA ILE A 700 17.00 32.56 9.86
C ILE A 700 15.86 32.65 10.88
N ALA A 701 15.90 33.66 11.74
CA ALA A 701 14.79 34.00 12.63
C ALA A 701 13.91 35.07 11.97
N SER A 702 12.59 34.88 12.00
CA SER A 702 11.63 35.88 11.51
C SER A 702 11.61 37.14 12.38
N ASP A 703 11.48 38.31 11.74
CA ASP A 703 11.33 39.58 12.45
C ASP A 703 9.88 39.78 12.93
N ASP A 704 9.71 40.70 13.87
CA ASP A 704 8.40 41.01 14.44
C ASP A 704 7.44 41.57 13.37
N ALA A 705 6.21 41.04 13.33
CA ALA A 705 5.18 41.36 12.34
C ALA A 705 5.57 41.16 10.85
N ALA A 706 6.63 40.40 10.54
CA ALA A 706 6.97 40.07 9.16
C ALA A 706 5.92 39.11 8.55
N GLY A 707 5.27 39.51 7.45
CA GLY A 707 4.35 38.64 6.70
C GLY A 707 5.05 37.65 5.76
N SER A 708 6.33 37.91 5.43
CA SER A 708 7.17 37.10 4.56
C SER A 708 8.64 37.34 4.86
N VAL A 709 9.46 36.33 4.61
CA VAL A 709 10.93 36.40 4.69
C VAL A 709 11.52 36.12 3.32
N ASN A 710 12.52 36.89 2.92
CA ASN A 710 13.30 36.68 1.70
C ASN A 710 14.77 36.52 2.07
N VAL A 711 15.40 35.46 1.56
CA VAL A 711 16.79 35.10 1.82
C VAL A 711 17.53 35.05 0.49
N THR A 712 18.68 35.69 0.41
CA THR A 712 19.62 35.58 -0.71
C THR A 712 20.97 35.14 -0.18
N VAL A 713 21.48 34.02 -0.68
CA VAL A 713 22.82 33.52 -0.38
C VAL A 713 23.67 33.60 -1.65
N THR A 714 24.81 34.28 -1.57
CA THR A 714 25.75 34.44 -2.69
C THR A 714 27.14 33.96 -2.29
N PRO A 715 27.99 33.55 -3.24
CA PRO A 715 29.38 33.23 -2.95
C PRO A 715 30.10 34.43 -2.33
N ALA A 716 30.97 34.18 -1.34
CA ALA A 716 31.87 35.22 -0.86
C ALA A 716 32.83 35.63 -2.00
N ALA A 717 33.19 36.92 -2.03
CA ALA A 717 34.21 37.40 -2.95
C ALA A 717 35.52 36.61 -2.73
N THR A 718 36.16 36.19 -3.83
CA THR A 718 37.46 35.54 -3.76
C THR A 718 38.46 36.49 -3.06
N PRO A 719 39.22 36.02 -2.05
CA PRO A 719 40.16 36.85 -1.30
C PRO A 719 41.17 37.62 -2.16
#